data_AF-A0A9E4EVT7-F1
#
_entry.id   AF-A0A9E4EVT7-F1
#
_cell.length_a   1.000
_cell.length_b   1.000
_cell.length_c   1.000
_cell.angle_alpha   90.00
_cell.angle_beta   90.00
_cell.angle_gamma   90.00
#
_symmetry.space_group_name_H-M   'P 1'
#
loop_
_entity.id
_entity.type
_entity.pdbx_description
1 polymer ?
#
loop_
_entity_poly.entity_id
_entity_poly.type
_entity_poly.pdbx_seq_one_letter_code
_entity_poly.pdbx_strand_id
1 'polypeptide(L)'
;MLGSKNRNPNQEIEEYRDLMQVPDRFENGFTIKAILGVLFVAFIMVPGNMYLSLMIGGSLGAAAEWVTIILFAEITKRSFSSLRRQEVYVLFYVAGSLIAAETGAFEGLLYNQYLVQSPAAKQFGIAKLIPGWVAPQPDSSAIIERTFLHSDWAMPIVLLVLGMIIWRINWFTMSYALFRLTSDYERLPFPFAPVNAQGATALAETTQGVETWRWRVFSAGAMIGLVFGTIYVALPAITGALLTEPIQLIPIPFVDFTQVTGNFIPATPLGFTAHLGPIFAGLVLPFWGVVGTFLGLVAAAVANPLLYTWTPSWREEPYLNLWQQGMGTIETYFVNYVDFWMSFGLGTTFAIAAIGIYQIVQSVRKARANNGNGDDSKPKRGFATPAGRGDFPIWVALALYALATAGLIGIAAWLLPGIAQFVWFFLFFGFVFTPFQSFVNARLVGMVGQTVDIPFVREATVILSGYRGVDIWFIPFPLGNYGAQTQKFREIELTGTQFTSIIRAEIFMVPIVLFTSFLYGSYIWKLAPIPSASYPYAQLMWRLRAYQQCLFITGTMRSELAIDNDRAGWTPANLIENEWWYWRVRLVDQEWLDSSGKRGQVGPWMPTQVFYSYFDQGAPDIVAERYLRDEQLAGEQVVEGLPTIAPLGPAMDTIIRDPRPTLEVEVERAVPAGWSFYFEVDTDPLFTSSWIQRSTDVPWLFRALKPEVIALGAGFGIVSFILLSILGLPILLIFGFVRSLTILPHYVVTEIIGALLARYYFWNKYGRQEWRQFAPVLAVGFACGMALMGMASVGVALIQKSVSVLIF
;
A
#
# COMPACT_ATOMS: atom_id res chain seq x y z
N MET A 1 -39.04 -20.97 -2.95
CA MET A 1 -39.19 -20.29 -4.26
C MET A 1 -37.85 -20.09 -4.98
N LEU A 2 -36.97 -21.10 -5.06
CA LEU A 2 -35.68 -20.98 -5.76
C LEU A 2 -35.34 -22.33 -6.40
N GLY A 3 -35.70 -22.49 -7.67
CA GLY A 3 -35.58 -23.75 -8.40
C GLY A 3 -36.13 -23.65 -9.81
N SER A 4 -35.69 -22.65 -10.57
CA SER A 4 -35.92 -22.61 -12.03
C SER A 4 -34.61 -22.97 -12.72
N LYS A 5 -34.56 -24.13 -13.36
CA LYS A 5 -33.44 -24.65 -14.16
C LYS A 5 -33.19 -23.87 -15.47
N ASN A 6 -33.94 -22.80 -15.74
CA ASN A 6 -33.94 -22.08 -17.02
C ASN A 6 -33.52 -20.59 -16.96
N ARG A 7 -33.03 -20.08 -15.83
CA ARG A 7 -32.40 -18.74 -15.85
C ARG A 7 -31.00 -18.86 -16.44
N ASN A 8 -30.81 -18.30 -17.63
CA ASN A 8 -29.48 -18.10 -18.19
C ASN A 8 -28.68 -17.28 -17.14
N PRO A 9 -27.58 -17.79 -16.58
CA PRO A 9 -26.82 -17.07 -15.55
C PRO A 9 -26.25 -15.73 -16.06
N ASN A 10 -26.26 -15.51 -17.39
CA ASN A 10 -25.90 -14.23 -18.01
C ASN A 10 -27.10 -13.28 -18.20
N GLN A 11 -28.35 -13.70 -17.96
CA GLN A 11 -29.54 -12.88 -18.22
C GLN A 11 -29.59 -11.65 -17.30
N GLU A 12 -29.29 -11.82 -16.00
CA GLU A 12 -29.16 -10.69 -15.07
C GLU A 12 -27.98 -9.76 -15.46
N ILE A 13 -26.92 -10.28 -16.10
CA ILE A 13 -25.74 -9.50 -16.51
C ILE A 13 -26.01 -8.74 -17.82
N GLU A 14 -26.76 -9.34 -18.74
CA GLU A 14 -27.24 -8.71 -19.97
C GLU A 14 -28.26 -7.59 -19.67
N GLU A 15 -29.12 -7.76 -18.66
CA GLU A 15 -30.01 -6.69 -18.16
C GLU A 15 -29.23 -5.44 -17.72
N TYR A 16 -28.04 -5.61 -17.13
CA TYR A 16 -27.18 -4.46 -16.77
C TYR A 16 -26.61 -3.74 -17.99
N ARG A 17 -26.29 -4.46 -19.07
CA ARG A 17 -25.79 -3.86 -20.32
C ARG A 17 -26.85 -2.96 -20.96
N ASP A 18 -28.10 -3.38 -20.92
CA ASP A 18 -29.22 -2.66 -21.54
C ASP A 18 -29.74 -1.49 -20.70
N LEU A 19 -29.20 -1.27 -19.49
CA LEU A 19 -29.50 -0.07 -18.70
C LEU A 19 -29.18 1.22 -19.44
N MET A 20 -28.12 1.21 -20.27
CA MET A 20 -27.69 2.38 -21.02
C MET A 20 -27.18 1.98 -22.40
N GLN A 21 -27.80 2.55 -23.44
CA GLN A 21 -27.35 2.35 -24.81
C GLN A 21 -26.24 3.33 -25.19
N VAL A 22 -25.37 2.90 -26.11
CA VAL A 22 -24.31 3.74 -26.66
C VAL A 22 -24.95 4.82 -27.53
N PRO A 23 -24.63 6.11 -27.35
CA PRO A 23 -25.17 7.18 -28.20
C PRO A 23 -24.67 7.08 -29.65
N ASP A 24 -25.48 7.50 -30.60
CA ASP A 24 -25.10 7.55 -32.03
C ASP A 24 -24.07 8.65 -32.35
N ARG A 25 -23.88 9.61 -31.45
CA ARG A 25 -22.99 10.76 -31.63
C ARG A 25 -22.04 10.93 -30.46
N PHE A 26 -20.78 11.17 -30.77
CA PHE A 26 -19.73 11.47 -29.80
C PHE A 26 -19.35 12.94 -29.87
N GLU A 27 -19.40 13.62 -28.73
CA GLU A 27 -19.09 15.06 -28.63
C GLU A 27 -17.85 15.32 -27.76
N ASN A 28 -17.23 16.47 -28.01
CA ASN A 28 -16.13 16.93 -27.19
C ASN A 28 -16.64 17.45 -25.83
N GLY A 29 -16.24 16.77 -24.75
CA GLY A 29 -16.52 17.17 -23.36
C GLY A 29 -15.48 18.11 -22.74
N PHE A 30 -14.29 18.23 -23.35
CA PHE A 30 -13.23 19.12 -22.85
C PHE A 30 -13.46 20.55 -23.34
N THR A 31 -14.12 21.35 -22.50
CA THR A 31 -14.45 22.76 -22.73
C THR A 31 -13.86 23.67 -21.65
N ILE A 32 -14.08 24.98 -21.75
CA ILE A 32 -13.63 25.93 -20.72
C ILE A 32 -14.17 25.58 -19.32
N LYS A 33 -15.36 24.98 -19.23
CA LYS A 33 -15.93 24.54 -17.94
C LYS A 33 -15.11 23.40 -17.34
N ALA A 34 -14.65 22.46 -18.16
CA ALA A 34 -13.75 21.39 -17.72
C ALA A 34 -12.40 21.95 -17.25
N ILE A 35 -11.84 22.94 -17.96
CA ILE A 35 -10.60 23.64 -17.56
C ILE A 35 -10.76 24.30 -16.19
N LEU A 36 -11.85 25.04 -15.98
CA LEU A 36 -12.17 25.65 -14.69
C LEU A 36 -12.37 24.60 -13.60
N GLY A 37 -12.97 23.46 -13.93
CA GLY A 37 -13.11 22.31 -13.02
C GLY A 37 -11.77 21.72 -12.60
N VAL A 38 -10.84 21.53 -13.54
CA VAL A 38 -9.46 21.10 -13.26
C VAL A 38 -8.79 22.06 -12.26
N LEU A 39 -8.87 23.38 -12.53
CA LEU A 39 -8.26 24.39 -11.66
C LEU A 39 -8.92 24.42 -10.27
N PHE A 40 -10.25 24.31 -10.21
CA PHE A 40 -10.98 24.24 -8.94
C PHE A 40 -10.51 23.04 -8.11
N VAL A 41 -10.50 21.84 -8.69
CA VAL A 41 -10.07 20.63 -7.96
C VAL A 41 -8.61 20.75 -7.54
N ALA A 42 -7.73 21.22 -8.43
CA ALA A 42 -6.30 21.28 -8.17
C ALA A 42 -5.88 22.33 -7.12
N PHE A 43 -6.54 23.48 -7.06
CA PHE A 43 -6.18 24.56 -6.14
C PHE A 43 -7.02 24.59 -4.85
N ILE A 44 -8.20 23.97 -4.84
CA ILE A 44 -9.09 24.00 -3.68
C ILE A 44 -9.20 22.62 -3.04
N MET A 45 -9.41 21.55 -3.82
CA MET A 45 -9.70 20.24 -3.25
C MET A 45 -8.45 19.44 -2.90
N VAL A 46 -7.44 19.42 -3.77
CA VAL A 46 -6.11 18.80 -3.57
C VAL A 46 -5.50 19.20 -2.20
N PRO A 47 -5.29 20.50 -1.87
CA PRO A 47 -4.71 20.85 -0.56
C PRO A 47 -5.55 20.37 0.64
N GLY A 48 -6.88 20.40 0.50
CA GLY A 48 -7.78 19.85 1.51
C GLY A 48 -7.60 18.34 1.67
N ASN A 49 -7.43 17.61 0.58
CA ASN A 49 -7.19 16.17 0.58
C ASN A 49 -5.81 15.83 1.19
N MET A 50 -4.72 16.52 0.83
CA MET A 50 -3.40 16.29 1.48
C MET A 50 -3.50 16.45 2.99
N TYR A 51 -4.13 17.53 3.44
CA TYR A 51 -4.23 17.83 4.86
C TYR A 51 -5.09 16.80 5.60
N LEU A 52 -6.23 16.42 5.04
CA LEU A 52 -7.10 15.39 5.62
C LEU A 52 -6.43 14.01 5.67
N SER A 53 -5.61 13.67 4.66
CA SER A 53 -4.77 12.47 4.66
C SER A 53 -3.82 12.47 5.87
N LEU A 54 -3.08 13.57 6.09
CA LEU A 54 -2.09 13.66 7.17
C LEU A 54 -2.72 13.77 8.56
N MET A 55 -3.88 14.40 8.67
CA MET A 55 -4.56 14.66 9.94
C MET A 55 -5.34 13.46 10.45
N ILE A 56 -6.24 12.92 9.62
CA ILE A 56 -7.23 11.91 10.03
C ILE A 56 -7.13 10.61 9.20
N GLY A 57 -6.22 10.53 8.23
CA GLY A 57 -6.10 9.37 7.34
C GLY A 57 -7.23 9.23 6.34
N GLY A 58 -8.02 10.30 6.15
CA GLY A 58 -9.18 10.33 5.26
C GLY A 58 -8.79 10.86 3.88
N SER A 59 -9.57 10.49 2.87
CA SER A 59 -9.48 11.07 1.53
C SER A 59 -10.82 11.67 1.11
N LEU A 60 -10.77 12.75 0.32
CA LEU A 60 -11.92 13.30 -0.38
C LEU A 60 -12.52 12.29 -1.38
N GLY A 61 -11.70 11.40 -1.95
CA GLY A 61 -12.09 10.27 -2.79
C GLY A 61 -13.22 10.60 -3.78
N ALA A 62 -14.25 9.75 -3.79
CA ALA A 62 -15.43 9.92 -4.63
C ALA A 62 -16.20 11.23 -4.33
N ALA A 63 -16.16 11.76 -3.10
CA ALA A 63 -16.89 12.98 -2.77
C ALA A 63 -16.42 14.18 -3.59
N ALA A 64 -15.14 14.21 -3.97
CA ALA A 64 -14.61 15.28 -4.82
C ALA A 64 -15.28 15.34 -6.20
N GLU A 65 -15.58 14.18 -6.78
CA GLU A 65 -16.27 14.06 -8.07
C GLU A 65 -17.64 14.72 -8.00
N TRP A 66 -18.41 14.35 -6.97
CA TRP A 66 -19.77 14.84 -6.78
C TRP A 66 -19.82 16.33 -6.42
N VAL A 67 -18.94 16.79 -5.54
CA VAL A 67 -18.87 18.20 -5.14
C VAL A 67 -18.54 19.09 -6.34
N THR A 68 -17.58 18.67 -7.16
CA THR A 68 -17.21 19.40 -8.37
C THR A 68 -18.41 19.52 -9.32
N ILE A 69 -19.10 18.41 -9.59
CA ILE A 69 -20.27 18.42 -10.48
C ILE A 69 -21.38 19.30 -9.92
N ILE A 70 -21.70 19.17 -8.64
CA ILE A 70 -22.78 19.92 -7.97
C ILE A 70 -22.49 21.42 -8.01
N LEU A 71 -21.27 21.82 -7.64
CA LEU A 71 -20.87 23.23 -7.63
C LEU A 71 -20.96 23.82 -9.04
N PHE A 72 -20.41 23.13 -10.03
CA PHE A 72 -20.44 23.61 -11.42
C PHE A 72 -21.84 23.61 -12.00
N ALA A 73 -22.70 22.66 -11.64
CA ALA A 73 -24.10 22.65 -12.03
C ALA A 73 -24.83 23.88 -11.48
N GLU A 74 -24.60 24.23 -10.22
CA GLU A 74 -25.22 25.40 -9.58
C GLU A 74 -24.69 26.73 -10.15
N ILE A 75 -23.37 26.84 -10.39
CA ILE A 75 -22.77 28.01 -11.05
C ILE A 75 -23.35 28.18 -12.46
N THR A 76 -23.44 27.08 -13.21
CA THR A 76 -23.94 27.09 -14.60
C THR A 76 -25.41 27.47 -14.65
N LYS A 77 -26.22 26.95 -13.72
CA LYS A 77 -27.63 27.30 -13.53
C LYS A 77 -27.81 28.79 -13.22
N ARG A 78 -27.01 29.36 -12.31
CA ARG A 78 -27.05 30.80 -11.96
C ARG A 78 -26.54 31.70 -13.09
N SER A 79 -25.69 31.16 -13.95
CA SER A 79 -25.14 31.85 -15.12
C SER A 79 -26.03 31.72 -16.37
N PHE A 80 -27.25 31.19 -16.23
CA PHE A 80 -28.20 30.93 -17.33
C PHE A 80 -27.60 30.10 -18.48
N SER A 81 -26.64 29.23 -18.16
CA SER A 81 -26.05 28.26 -19.09
C SER A 81 -26.47 26.84 -18.70
N SER A 82 -26.11 25.83 -19.49
CA SER A 82 -26.40 24.42 -19.22
C SER A 82 -25.14 23.57 -19.31
N LEU A 83 -25.05 22.49 -18.53
CA LEU A 83 -23.97 21.52 -18.64
C LEU A 83 -24.40 20.37 -19.54
N ARG A 84 -23.62 20.11 -20.59
CA ARG A 84 -23.84 18.91 -21.43
C ARG A 84 -23.39 17.66 -20.69
N ARG A 85 -23.97 16.52 -21.06
CA ARG A 85 -23.65 15.20 -20.49
C ARG A 85 -22.15 14.89 -20.52
N GLN A 86 -21.48 15.23 -21.62
CA GLN A 86 -20.04 15.03 -21.82
C GLN A 86 -19.20 15.96 -20.94
N GLU A 87 -19.66 17.20 -20.73
CA GLU A 87 -18.98 18.16 -19.84
C GLU A 87 -19.06 17.68 -18.38
N VAL A 88 -20.22 17.16 -17.96
CA VAL A 88 -20.40 16.57 -16.62
C VAL A 88 -19.49 15.36 -16.42
N TYR A 89 -19.42 14.46 -17.40
CA TYR A 89 -18.54 13.30 -17.30
C TYR A 89 -17.06 13.68 -17.27
N VAL A 90 -16.63 14.67 -18.07
CA VAL A 90 -15.24 15.16 -17.99
C VAL A 90 -14.95 15.79 -16.63
N LEU A 91 -15.87 16.55 -16.04
CA LEU A 91 -15.71 17.07 -14.66
C LEU A 91 -15.62 15.94 -13.63
N PHE A 92 -16.47 14.92 -13.74
CA PHE A 92 -16.44 13.71 -12.91
C PHE A 92 -15.05 13.04 -13.00
N TYR A 93 -14.60 12.79 -14.24
CA TYR A 93 -13.33 12.16 -14.53
C TYR A 93 -12.14 12.95 -13.97
N VAL A 94 -12.11 14.25 -14.24
CA VAL A 94 -11.07 15.19 -13.80
C VAL A 94 -10.95 15.15 -12.29
N ALA A 95 -12.07 15.33 -11.58
CA ALA A 95 -12.08 15.39 -10.13
C ALA A 95 -11.56 14.10 -9.48
N GLY A 96 -12.02 12.94 -9.95
CA GLY A 96 -11.55 11.65 -9.46
C GLY A 96 -10.07 11.42 -9.77
N SER A 97 -9.64 11.77 -10.98
CA SER A 97 -8.25 11.56 -11.43
C SER A 97 -7.24 12.45 -10.71
N LEU A 98 -7.60 13.69 -10.38
CA LEU A 98 -6.75 14.65 -9.66
C LEU A 98 -6.51 14.23 -8.22
N ILE A 99 -7.58 13.88 -7.50
CA ILE A 99 -7.50 13.43 -6.11
C ILE A 99 -6.74 12.10 -6.02
N ALA A 100 -6.95 11.18 -6.97
CA ALA A 100 -6.19 9.94 -7.01
C ALA A 100 -4.70 10.17 -7.34
N ALA A 101 -4.39 11.07 -8.27
CA ALA A 101 -3.02 11.35 -8.69
C ALA A 101 -2.15 11.94 -7.57
N GLU A 102 -2.74 12.78 -6.72
CA GLU A 102 -2.05 13.40 -5.58
C GLU A 102 -1.44 12.40 -4.60
N THR A 103 -2.18 11.32 -4.28
CA THR A 103 -1.72 10.29 -3.35
C THR A 103 -0.45 9.55 -3.82
N GLY A 104 -0.16 9.61 -5.12
CA GLY A 104 1.05 9.08 -5.74
C GLY A 104 2.09 10.15 -6.13
N ALA A 105 1.84 11.43 -5.86
CA ALA A 105 2.72 12.54 -6.21
C ALA A 105 3.55 13.00 -4.98
N PHE A 106 3.53 14.28 -4.64
CA PHE A 106 4.37 14.85 -3.58
C PHE A 106 4.04 14.32 -2.18
N GLU A 107 2.83 13.78 -1.94
CA GLU A 107 2.53 13.03 -0.72
C GLU A 107 3.46 11.82 -0.56
N GLY A 108 3.82 11.15 -1.67
CA GLY A 108 4.82 10.09 -1.69
C GLY A 108 6.21 10.57 -1.28
N LEU A 109 6.64 11.76 -1.73
CA LEU A 109 7.92 12.34 -1.32
C LEU A 109 7.94 12.73 0.16
N LEU A 110 6.81 13.22 0.70
CA LEU A 110 6.64 13.49 2.13
C LEU A 110 6.73 12.22 2.97
N TYR A 111 6.25 11.08 2.46
CA TYR A 111 6.45 9.80 3.13
C TYR A 111 7.91 9.32 3.01
N ASN A 112 8.54 9.45 1.84
CA ASN A 112 9.93 9.01 1.64
C ASN A 112 10.92 9.77 2.52
N GLN A 113 10.75 11.09 2.71
CA GLN A 113 11.59 11.84 3.66
C GLN A 113 11.44 11.32 5.09
N TYR A 114 10.22 10.95 5.48
CA TYR A 114 9.97 10.36 6.79
C TYR A 114 10.63 8.98 6.90
N LEU A 115 10.49 8.13 5.89
CA LEU A 115 11.04 6.77 5.89
C LEU A 115 12.54 6.79 6.18
N VAL A 116 13.29 7.68 5.51
CA VAL A 116 14.74 7.82 5.66
C VAL A 116 15.15 8.25 7.08
N GLN A 117 14.35 9.10 7.73
CA GLN A 117 14.59 9.56 9.10
C GLN A 117 13.94 8.67 10.18
N SER A 118 13.12 7.71 9.78
CA SER A 118 12.22 7.01 10.70
C SER A 118 13.00 6.18 11.73
N PRO A 119 12.47 6.05 12.97
CA PRO A 119 13.03 5.12 13.94
C PRO A 119 13.11 3.69 13.41
N ALA A 120 12.17 3.28 12.55
CA ALA A 120 12.19 1.97 11.91
C ALA A 120 13.41 1.81 10.99
N ALA A 121 13.68 2.75 10.07
CA ALA A 121 14.83 2.64 9.17
C ALA A 121 16.16 2.68 9.92
N LYS A 122 16.25 3.46 11.01
CA LYS A 122 17.41 3.44 11.92
C LYS A 122 17.54 2.10 12.65
N GLN A 123 16.44 1.57 13.17
CA GLN A 123 16.41 0.28 13.86
C GLN A 123 16.66 -0.93 12.96
N PHE A 124 16.37 -0.83 11.66
CA PHE A 124 16.74 -1.86 10.71
C PHE A 124 18.13 -1.61 10.10
N GLY A 125 18.82 -0.53 10.51
CA GLY A 125 20.13 -0.11 10.00
C GLY A 125 20.17 0.21 8.50
N ILE A 126 19.04 0.58 7.91
CA ILE A 126 18.92 0.86 6.47
C ILE A 126 18.78 2.36 6.15
N ALA A 127 18.73 3.22 7.16
CA ALA A 127 18.45 4.66 6.99
C ALA A 127 19.34 5.33 5.92
N LYS A 128 20.67 5.16 5.99
CA LYS A 128 21.62 5.69 5.00
C LYS A 128 21.79 4.82 3.75
N LEU A 129 21.23 3.61 3.75
CA LEU A 129 21.26 2.71 2.59
C LEU A 129 20.16 3.04 1.58
N ILE A 130 19.11 3.77 2.00
CA ILE A 130 18.06 4.23 1.10
C ILE A 130 18.70 5.17 0.07
N PRO A 131 18.54 4.90 -1.24
CA PRO A 131 19.23 5.68 -2.27
C PRO A 131 18.78 7.14 -2.31
N GLY A 132 19.73 8.05 -2.59
CA GLY A 132 19.45 9.50 -2.69
C GLY A 132 18.43 9.88 -3.78
N TRP A 133 18.21 9.02 -4.77
CA TRP A 133 17.17 9.22 -5.79
C TRP A 133 15.74 8.91 -5.31
N VAL A 134 15.58 8.32 -4.12
CA VAL A 134 14.29 8.09 -3.45
C VAL A 134 13.91 9.28 -2.58
N ALA A 135 14.85 9.72 -1.75
CA ALA A 135 14.78 10.90 -0.90
C ALA A 135 16.20 11.33 -0.50
N PRO A 136 16.41 12.62 -0.18
CA PRO A 136 17.67 13.09 0.39
C PRO A 136 18.05 12.34 1.68
N GLN A 137 19.34 12.25 1.94
CA GLN A 137 19.87 11.63 3.16
C GLN A 137 19.39 12.37 4.43
N PRO A 138 19.33 11.71 5.60
CA PRO A 138 18.80 12.31 6.84
C PRO A 138 19.49 13.62 7.23
N ASP A 139 20.79 13.73 6.92
CA ASP A 139 21.65 14.85 7.31
C ASP A 139 21.65 15.99 6.27
N SER A 140 20.90 15.84 5.18
CA SER A 140 20.78 16.86 4.14
C SER A 140 20.11 18.13 4.66
N SER A 141 20.64 19.28 4.26
CA SER A 141 20.02 20.60 4.48
C SER A 141 18.57 20.66 3.95
N ALA A 142 18.25 19.92 2.88
CA ALA A 142 16.91 19.84 2.32
C ALA A 142 15.87 19.34 3.33
N ILE A 143 16.28 18.36 4.14
CA ILE A 143 15.47 17.73 5.18
C ILE A 143 15.36 18.66 6.39
N ILE A 144 16.49 19.19 6.84
CA ILE A 144 16.58 20.07 8.02
C ILE A 144 15.76 21.35 7.80
N GLU A 145 15.90 21.98 6.63
CA GLU A 145 15.17 23.19 6.27
C GLU A 145 13.73 22.92 5.82
N ARG A 146 13.35 21.66 5.62
CA ARG A 146 12.02 21.22 5.17
C ARG A 146 11.61 21.90 3.86
N THR A 147 12.45 21.75 2.84
CA THR A 147 12.25 22.38 1.52
C THR A 147 12.45 21.38 0.39
N PHE A 148 11.53 21.41 -0.58
CA PHE A 148 11.71 20.70 -1.86
C PHE A 148 12.59 21.49 -2.84
N LEU A 149 12.86 22.77 -2.57
CA LEU A 149 13.76 23.62 -3.37
C LEU A 149 15.22 23.43 -2.94
N HIS A 150 15.71 22.20 -3.06
CA HIS A 150 17.12 21.87 -2.84
C HIS A 150 17.59 20.90 -3.94
N SER A 151 18.87 20.95 -4.27
CA SER A 151 19.44 20.13 -5.36
C SER A 151 19.30 18.62 -5.09
N ASP A 152 19.37 18.19 -3.84
CA ASP A 152 19.16 16.79 -3.44
C ASP A 152 17.77 16.24 -3.80
N TRP A 153 16.75 17.11 -3.94
CA TRP A 153 15.41 16.71 -4.36
C TRP A 153 15.25 16.63 -5.88
N ALA A 154 16.20 17.14 -6.67
CA ALA A 154 16.08 17.22 -8.12
C ALA A 154 15.85 15.83 -8.74
N MET A 155 16.64 14.84 -8.31
CA MET A 155 16.57 13.48 -8.82
C MET A 155 15.26 12.75 -8.43
N PRO A 156 14.84 12.72 -7.15
CA PRO A 156 13.52 12.21 -6.77
C PRO A 156 12.34 12.86 -7.52
N ILE A 157 12.38 14.18 -7.70
CA ILE A 157 11.31 14.91 -8.40
C ILE A 157 11.29 14.54 -9.90
N VAL A 158 12.44 14.46 -10.57
CA VAL A 158 12.53 14.04 -11.98
C VAL A 158 11.99 12.62 -12.15
N LEU A 159 12.37 11.69 -11.28
CA LEU A 159 11.85 10.31 -11.32
C LEU A 159 10.35 10.24 -11.07
N LEU A 160 9.82 11.06 -10.16
CA LEU A 160 8.38 11.18 -9.92
C LEU A 160 7.66 11.65 -11.19
N VAL A 161 8.15 12.71 -11.84
CA VAL A 161 7.54 13.26 -13.06
C VAL A 161 7.60 12.25 -14.21
N LEU A 162 8.76 11.63 -14.45
CA LEU A 162 8.92 10.60 -15.48
C LEU A 162 8.03 9.39 -15.19
N GLY A 163 8.00 8.92 -13.94
CA GLY A 163 7.13 7.83 -13.50
C GLY A 163 5.65 8.13 -13.71
N MET A 164 5.21 9.35 -13.38
CA MET A 164 3.84 9.79 -13.60
C MET A 164 3.47 9.83 -15.08
N ILE A 165 4.36 10.30 -15.95
CA ILE A 165 4.15 10.32 -17.41
C ILE A 165 4.10 8.90 -17.98
N ILE A 166 5.07 8.05 -17.63
CA ILE A 166 5.13 6.65 -18.07
C ILE A 166 3.87 5.90 -17.63
N TRP A 167 3.47 6.06 -16.36
CA TRP A 167 2.26 5.46 -15.82
C TRP A 167 1.03 5.92 -16.60
N ARG A 168 0.92 7.23 -16.89
CA ARG A 168 -0.17 7.84 -17.67
C ARG A 168 -0.27 7.24 -19.08
N ILE A 169 0.85 7.07 -19.77
CA ILE A 169 0.91 6.45 -21.10
C ILE A 169 0.51 4.98 -21.01
N ASN A 170 1.10 4.22 -20.08
CA ASN A 170 0.85 2.79 -19.95
C ASN A 170 -0.61 2.47 -19.64
N TRP A 171 -1.21 3.15 -18.65
CA TRP A 171 -2.60 2.86 -18.31
C TRP A 171 -3.54 3.26 -19.45
N PHE A 172 -3.33 4.40 -20.10
CA PHE A 172 -4.22 4.85 -21.17
C PHE A 172 -4.17 3.90 -22.36
N THR A 173 -2.96 3.56 -22.82
CA THR A 173 -2.76 2.77 -24.05
C THR A 173 -3.12 1.31 -23.87
N MET A 174 -2.69 0.68 -22.78
CA MET A 174 -2.97 -0.74 -22.54
C MET A 174 -4.45 -0.98 -22.22
N SER A 175 -5.06 -0.11 -21.40
CA SER A 175 -6.50 -0.22 -21.11
C SER A 175 -7.35 0.05 -22.35
N TYR A 176 -6.93 0.96 -23.24
CA TYR A 176 -7.60 1.17 -24.52
C TYR A 176 -7.52 -0.07 -25.42
N ALA A 177 -6.32 -0.65 -25.59
CA ALA A 177 -6.14 -1.85 -26.40
C ALA A 177 -6.99 -3.02 -25.89
N LEU A 178 -7.02 -3.21 -24.57
CA LEU A 178 -7.86 -4.22 -23.92
C LEU A 178 -9.35 -3.90 -24.09
N PHE A 179 -9.77 -2.64 -23.94
CA PHE A 179 -11.15 -2.22 -24.20
C PHE A 179 -11.59 -2.54 -25.64
N ARG A 180 -10.74 -2.27 -26.65
CA ARG A 180 -11.02 -2.61 -28.05
C ARG A 180 -11.21 -4.12 -28.24
N LEU A 181 -10.42 -4.92 -27.52
CA LEU A 181 -10.53 -6.38 -27.56
C LEU A 181 -11.79 -6.88 -26.84
N THR A 182 -12.08 -6.40 -25.63
CA THR A 182 -13.16 -6.93 -24.79
C THR A 182 -14.52 -6.32 -25.10
N SER A 183 -14.59 -5.02 -25.41
CA SER A 183 -15.84 -4.31 -25.70
C SER A 183 -16.22 -4.41 -27.18
N ASP A 184 -15.30 -4.10 -28.10
CA ASP A 184 -15.67 -4.03 -29.52
C ASP A 184 -15.63 -5.41 -30.19
N TYR A 185 -14.59 -6.19 -29.95
CA TYR A 185 -14.43 -7.52 -30.54
C TYR A 185 -15.21 -8.62 -29.79
N GLU A 186 -15.00 -8.76 -28.47
CA GLU A 186 -15.70 -9.78 -27.66
C GLU A 186 -17.12 -9.37 -27.25
N ARG A 187 -17.46 -8.07 -27.27
CA ARG A 187 -18.78 -7.54 -26.88
C ARG A 187 -19.23 -7.96 -25.49
N LEU A 188 -18.31 -7.93 -24.53
CA LEU A 188 -18.62 -8.21 -23.12
C LEU A 188 -19.61 -7.17 -22.55
N PRO A 189 -20.44 -7.54 -21.55
CA PRO A 189 -21.53 -6.70 -21.06
C PRO A 189 -21.11 -5.49 -20.22
N PHE A 190 -20.01 -5.58 -19.44
CA PHE A 190 -19.54 -4.54 -18.51
C PHE A 190 -20.63 -4.04 -17.54
N PRO A 191 -21.09 -4.87 -16.59
CA PRO A 191 -22.31 -4.61 -15.81
C PRO A 191 -22.28 -3.31 -14.98
N PHE A 192 -21.11 -2.85 -14.52
CA PHE A 192 -20.99 -1.62 -13.73
C PHE A 192 -20.76 -0.35 -14.55
N ALA A 193 -20.36 -0.46 -15.82
CA ALA A 193 -20.11 0.73 -16.65
C ALA A 193 -21.40 1.56 -16.87
N PRO A 194 -22.57 0.97 -17.21
CA PRO A 194 -23.83 1.70 -17.28
C PRO A 194 -24.22 2.37 -15.97
N VAL A 195 -24.04 1.68 -14.84
CA VAL A 195 -24.38 2.19 -13.50
C VAL A 195 -23.54 3.42 -13.16
N ASN A 196 -22.23 3.35 -13.39
CA ASN A 196 -21.32 4.46 -13.13
C ASN A 196 -21.55 5.63 -14.10
N ALA A 197 -21.74 5.35 -15.40
CA ALA A 197 -22.00 6.37 -16.40
C ALA A 197 -23.34 7.10 -16.14
N GLN A 198 -24.40 6.36 -15.77
CA GLN A 198 -25.66 6.93 -15.33
C GLN A 198 -25.48 7.72 -14.03
N GLY A 199 -24.75 7.20 -13.04
CA GLY A 199 -24.45 7.91 -11.80
C GLY A 199 -23.81 9.28 -12.05
N ALA A 200 -22.74 9.31 -12.85
CA ALA A 200 -22.04 10.54 -13.21
C ALA A 200 -22.93 11.52 -13.98
N THR A 201 -23.78 11.03 -14.90
CA THR A 201 -24.55 11.89 -15.81
C THR A 201 -25.95 12.26 -15.33
N ALA A 202 -26.49 11.54 -14.34
CA ALA A 202 -27.80 11.79 -13.76
C ALA A 202 -27.91 13.17 -13.06
N LEU A 203 -26.79 13.79 -12.67
CA LEU A 203 -26.80 15.15 -12.13
C LEU A 203 -26.94 16.22 -13.21
N ALA A 204 -26.61 15.93 -14.48
CA ALA A 204 -26.87 16.85 -15.58
C ALA A 204 -28.37 17.16 -15.72
N GLU A 205 -29.24 16.20 -15.35
CA GLU A 205 -30.69 16.35 -15.36
C GLU A 205 -31.19 17.33 -14.29
N THR A 206 -30.44 17.54 -13.20
CA THR A 206 -30.81 18.50 -12.14
C THR A 206 -30.63 19.97 -12.56
N THR A 207 -29.86 20.24 -13.61
CA THR A 207 -29.74 21.59 -14.20
C THR A 207 -31.07 22.06 -14.81
N GLN A 208 -32.02 21.14 -15.05
CA GLN A 208 -33.37 21.46 -15.54
C GLN A 208 -34.35 21.93 -14.46
N GLY A 209 -33.91 22.11 -13.20
CA GLY A 209 -34.72 22.73 -12.15
C GLY A 209 -35.65 21.80 -11.37
N VAL A 210 -35.53 20.48 -11.55
CA VAL A 210 -36.29 19.49 -10.75
C VAL A 210 -35.48 19.11 -9.51
N GLU A 211 -36.00 19.41 -8.31
CA GLU A 211 -35.43 18.89 -7.06
C GLU A 211 -35.59 17.37 -7.01
N THR A 212 -34.48 16.65 -7.12
CA THR A 212 -34.48 15.18 -7.03
C THR A 212 -34.31 14.72 -5.58
N TRP A 213 -34.75 13.50 -5.27
CA TRP A 213 -34.52 12.87 -3.97
C TRP A 213 -33.03 12.84 -3.59
N ARG A 214 -32.13 12.75 -4.60
CA ARG A 214 -30.68 12.73 -4.44
C ARG A 214 -30.17 13.98 -3.72
N TRP A 215 -30.74 15.15 -4.05
CA TRP A 215 -30.36 16.42 -3.42
C TRP A 215 -30.66 16.40 -1.92
N ARG A 216 -31.85 15.96 -1.51
CA ARG A 216 -32.24 15.91 -0.09
C ARG A 216 -31.35 14.97 0.71
N VAL A 217 -31.06 13.79 0.17
CA VAL A 217 -30.19 12.79 0.83
C VAL A 217 -28.75 13.30 0.91
N PHE A 218 -28.24 13.92 -0.16
CA PHE A 218 -26.91 14.53 -0.19
C PHE A 218 -26.80 15.65 0.85
N SER A 219 -27.73 16.60 0.88
CA SER A 219 -27.72 17.72 1.84
C SER A 219 -27.81 17.24 3.29
N ALA A 220 -28.59 16.19 3.58
CA ALA A 220 -28.63 15.59 4.91
C ALA A 220 -27.26 15.03 5.32
N GLY A 221 -26.62 14.27 4.42
CA GLY A 221 -25.25 13.79 4.62
C GLY A 221 -24.28 14.95 4.85
N ALA A 222 -24.32 15.97 4.00
CA ALA A 222 -23.45 17.14 4.07
C ALA A 222 -23.59 17.90 5.39
N MET A 223 -24.81 18.09 5.90
CA MET A 223 -25.01 18.72 7.20
C MET A 223 -24.44 17.89 8.35
N ILE A 224 -24.62 16.56 8.34
CA ILE A 224 -23.99 15.68 9.33
C ILE A 224 -22.46 15.80 9.25
N GLY A 225 -21.91 15.79 8.04
CA GLY A 225 -20.47 15.94 7.80
C GLY A 225 -19.92 17.30 8.23
N LEU A 226 -20.65 18.41 8.02
CA LEU A 226 -20.25 19.75 8.46
C LEU A 226 -20.23 19.85 9.98
N VAL A 227 -21.29 19.39 10.66
CA VAL A 227 -21.36 19.41 12.12
C VAL A 227 -20.27 18.55 12.73
N PHE A 228 -20.13 17.30 12.27
CA PHE A 228 -19.10 16.41 12.78
C PHE A 228 -17.70 16.87 12.42
N GLY A 229 -17.49 17.36 11.19
CA GLY A 229 -16.22 17.91 10.72
C GLY A 229 -15.80 19.16 11.49
N THR A 230 -16.75 19.95 12.01
CA THR A 230 -16.44 21.08 12.88
C THR A 230 -15.79 20.60 14.18
N ILE A 231 -16.33 19.54 14.78
CA ILE A 231 -15.85 18.97 16.05
C ILE A 231 -14.56 18.16 15.86
N TYR A 232 -14.53 17.32 14.82
CA TYR A 232 -13.47 16.32 14.63
C TYR A 232 -12.27 16.85 13.84
N VAL A 233 -12.48 17.80 12.92
CA VAL A 233 -11.40 18.33 12.05
C VAL A 233 -11.11 19.79 12.37
N ALA A 234 -12.13 20.65 12.37
CA ALA A 234 -11.93 22.09 12.47
C ALA A 234 -11.41 22.53 13.83
N LEU A 235 -11.99 22.01 14.91
CA LEU A 235 -11.57 22.35 16.25
C LEU A 235 -10.09 21.98 16.49
N PRO A 236 -9.60 20.75 16.24
CA PRO A 236 -8.18 20.44 16.37
C PRO A 236 -7.28 21.26 15.42
N ALA A 237 -7.69 21.46 14.17
CA ALA A 237 -6.88 22.18 13.18
C ALA A 237 -6.71 23.67 13.53
N ILE A 238 -7.80 24.35 13.89
CA ILE A 238 -7.78 25.78 14.23
C ILE A 238 -7.09 25.98 15.58
N THR A 239 -7.41 25.15 16.58
CA THR A 239 -6.76 25.27 17.89
C THR A 239 -5.29 24.88 17.83
N GLY A 240 -4.89 23.88 17.04
CA GLY A 240 -3.48 23.54 16.84
C GLY A 240 -2.70 24.59 16.03
N ALA A 241 -3.39 25.50 15.34
CA ALA A 241 -2.77 26.68 14.74
C ALA A 241 -2.63 27.84 15.75
N LEU A 242 -3.51 27.93 16.75
CA LEU A 242 -3.54 28.98 17.78
C LEU A 242 -2.75 28.65 19.05
N LEU A 243 -2.73 27.37 19.42
CA LEU A 243 -2.21 26.85 20.67
C LEU A 243 -1.00 25.94 20.41
N THR A 244 -0.24 25.65 21.46
CA THR A 244 0.87 24.69 21.40
C THR A 244 0.40 23.25 21.17
N GLU A 245 -0.76 22.89 21.72
CA GLU A 245 -1.38 21.58 21.53
C GLU A 245 -2.82 21.75 21.01
N PRO A 246 -3.21 20.98 19.98
CA PRO A 246 -4.56 21.02 19.45
C PRO A 246 -5.56 20.47 20.47
N ILE A 247 -6.70 21.15 20.63
CA ILE A 247 -7.81 20.64 21.44
C ILE A 247 -8.50 19.53 20.64
N GLN A 248 -8.34 18.29 21.11
CA GLN A 248 -8.98 17.11 20.55
C GLN A 248 -10.06 16.60 21.49
N LEU A 249 -11.33 16.87 21.18
CA LEU A 249 -12.46 16.30 21.93
C LEU A 249 -12.62 14.80 21.70
N ILE A 250 -12.29 14.34 20.49
CA ILE A 250 -12.30 12.94 20.10
C ILE A 250 -10.87 12.60 19.65
N PRO A 251 -10.21 11.62 20.26
CA PRO A 251 -8.85 11.24 19.89
C PRO A 251 -8.73 10.79 18.43
N ILE A 252 -7.69 11.28 17.76
CA ILE A 252 -7.39 10.98 16.36
C ILE A 252 -6.11 10.12 16.31
N PRO A 253 -6.09 8.98 15.59
CA PRO A 253 -7.20 8.38 14.83
C PRO A 253 -8.14 7.50 15.68
N PHE A 254 -7.69 7.05 16.85
CA PHE A 254 -8.46 6.20 17.75
C PHE A 254 -7.98 6.32 19.20
N VAL A 255 -8.82 5.86 20.13
CA VAL A 255 -8.46 5.63 21.53
C VAL A 255 -7.81 4.25 21.64
N ASP A 256 -6.65 4.18 22.30
CA ASP A 256 -5.96 2.93 22.57
C ASP A 256 -6.40 2.33 23.91
N PHE A 257 -7.01 1.15 23.88
CA PHE A 257 -7.38 0.39 25.08
C PHE A 257 -6.45 -0.80 25.34
N THR A 258 -5.48 -1.08 24.46
CA THR A 258 -4.64 -2.29 24.52
C THR A 258 -3.81 -2.33 25.79
N GLN A 259 -3.26 -1.20 26.22
CA GLN A 259 -2.43 -1.14 27.44
C GLN A 259 -3.20 -1.52 28.70
N VAL A 260 -4.49 -1.18 28.77
CA VAL A 260 -5.37 -1.49 29.91
C VAL A 260 -5.89 -2.91 29.80
N THR A 261 -6.38 -3.28 28.62
CA THR A 261 -7.02 -4.58 28.37
C THR A 261 -6.04 -5.74 28.29
N GLY A 262 -4.76 -5.49 27.98
CA GLY A 262 -3.71 -6.50 27.94
C GLY A 262 -3.55 -7.29 29.25
N ASN A 263 -3.96 -6.71 30.38
CA ASN A 263 -4.00 -7.41 31.67
C ASN A 263 -4.98 -8.59 31.72
N PHE A 264 -6.03 -8.58 30.88
CA PHE A 264 -7.09 -9.60 30.86
C PHE A 264 -7.15 -10.36 29.54
N ILE A 265 -6.83 -9.69 28.43
CA ILE A 265 -6.85 -10.23 27.08
C ILE A 265 -5.47 -9.96 26.46
N PRO A 266 -4.45 -10.79 26.78
CA PRO A 266 -3.08 -10.54 26.36
C PRO A 266 -2.95 -10.57 24.83
N ALA A 267 -1.95 -9.85 24.33
CA ALA A 267 -1.63 -9.76 22.91
C ALA A 267 -2.81 -9.40 21.99
N THR A 268 -3.84 -8.69 22.46
CA THR A 268 -5.00 -8.33 21.63
C THR A 268 -5.05 -6.83 21.36
N PRO A 269 -4.82 -6.39 20.10
CA PRO A 269 -4.87 -4.97 19.78
C PRO A 269 -6.32 -4.47 19.81
N LEU A 270 -6.64 -3.60 20.76
CA LEU A 270 -7.96 -3.03 20.98
C LEU A 270 -7.89 -1.50 20.87
N GLY A 271 -7.96 -1.01 19.64
CA GLY A 271 -8.24 0.40 19.36
C GLY A 271 -9.72 0.63 19.12
N PHE A 272 -10.21 1.85 19.36
CA PHE A 272 -11.57 2.25 19.00
C PHE A 272 -11.59 3.65 18.40
N THR A 273 -12.09 3.78 17.17
CA THR A 273 -12.33 5.09 16.57
C THR A 273 -13.76 5.55 16.80
N ALA A 274 -13.89 6.77 17.30
CA ALA A 274 -15.17 7.48 17.38
C ALA A 274 -15.44 8.35 16.12
N HIS A 275 -14.68 8.14 15.05
CA HIS A 275 -14.95 8.75 13.75
C HIS A 275 -16.22 8.16 13.11
N LEU A 276 -17.09 9.03 12.56
CA LEU A 276 -18.33 8.56 11.90
C LEU A 276 -18.10 7.95 10.51
N GLY A 277 -16.98 8.22 9.85
CA GLY A 277 -16.72 7.74 8.48
C GLY A 277 -16.87 6.22 8.29
N PRO A 278 -16.29 5.36 9.15
CA PRO A 278 -16.51 3.91 9.10
C PRO A 278 -17.99 3.51 9.16
N ILE A 279 -18.83 4.23 9.91
CA ILE A 279 -20.27 3.97 9.95
C ILE A 279 -20.87 4.22 8.56
N PHE A 280 -20.56 5.35 7.93
CA PHE A 280 -21.02 5.65 6.56
C PHE A 280 -20.47 4.65 5.53
N ALA A 281 -19.23 4.19 5.68
CA ALA A 281 -18.68 3.11 4.86
C ALA A 281 -19.49 1.82 5.03
N GLY A 282 -19.81 1.44 6.27
CA GLY A 282 -20.67 0.30 6.59
C GLY A 282 -22.07 0.39 6.00
N LEU A 283 -22.66 1.59 5.87
CA LEU A 283 -23.97 1.78 5.23
C LEU A 283 -23.96 1.42 3.73
N VAL A 284 -22.80 1.53 3.08
CA VAL A 284 -22.61 1.34 1.63
C VAL A 284 -22.06 -0.04 1.30
N LEU A 285 -21.15 -0.56 2.12
CA LEU A 285 -20.40 -1.78 1.84
C LEU A 285 -21.29 -3.04 1.84
N PRO A 286 -20.90 -4.09 1.10
CA PRO A 286 -21.61 -5.36 1.11
C PRO A 286 -21.64 -5.95 2.53
N PHE A 287 -22.85 -6.11 3.09
CA PHE A 287 -23.07 -6.56 4.46
C PHE A 287 -22.22 -7.78 4.86
N TRP A 288 -22.17 -8.81 4.02
CA TRP A 288 -21.45 -10.05 4.34
C TRP A 288 -19.92 -9.88 4.32
N GLY A 289 -19.40 -8.91 3.58
CA GLY A 289 -17.98 -8.54 3.66
C GLY A 289 -17.65 -7.85 5.00
N VAL A 290 -18.54 -6.96 5.46
CA VAL A 290 -18.38 -6.29 6.76
C VAL A 290 -18.53 -7.28 7.91
N VAL A 291 -19.52 -8.18 7.86
CA VAL A 291 -19.66 -9.27 8.84
C VAL A 291 -18.44 -10.18 8.83
N GLY A 292 -17.92 -10.55 7.65
CA GLY A 292 -16.70 -11.34 7.55
C GLY A 292 -15.51 -10.65 8.24
N THR A 293 -15.37 -9.34 8.04
CA THR A 293 -14.33 -8.52 8.68
C THR A 293 -14.50 -8.49 10.20
N PHE A 294 -15.72 -8.32 10.69
CA PHE A 294 -16.02 -8.34 12.11
C PHE A 294 -15.79 -9.72 12.74
N LEU A 295 -16.21 -10.79 12.09
CA LEU A 295 -15.96 -12.16 12.55
C LEU A 295 -14.47 -12.49 12.57
N GLY A 296 -13.70 -11.99 11.60
CA GLY A 296 -12.24 -12.13 11.60
C GLY A 296 -11.58 -11.37 12.74
N LEU A 297 -12.06 -10.17 13.09
CA LEU A 297 -11.62 -9.46 14.29
C LEU A 297 -11.94 -10.26 15.56
N VAL A 298 -13.17 -10.76 15.71
CA VAL A 298 -13.55 -11.56 16.89
C VAL A 298 -12.70 -12.82 16.98
N ALA A 299 -12.48 -13.50 15.85
CA ALA A 299 -11.61 -14.67 15.79
C ALA A 299 -10.17 -14.33 16.21
N ALA A 300 -9.62 -13.19 15.75
CA ALA A 300 -8.29 -12.74 16.15
C ALA A 300 -8.21 -12.37 17.64
N ALA A 301 -9.25 -11.72 18.19
CA ALA A 301 -9.32 -11.37 19.60
C ALA A 301 -9.40 -12.60 20.53
N VAL A 302 -9.96 -13.71 20.04
CA VAL A 302 -9.95 -15.00 20.75
C VAL A 302 -8.66 -15.77 20.51
N ALA A 303 -8.14 -15.74 19.29
CA ALA A 303 -6.93 -16.48 18.92
C ALA A 303 -5.67 -15.90 19.57
N ASN A 304 -5.53 -14.58 19.69
CA ASN A 304 -4.29 -13.98 20.20
C ASN A 304 -3.93 -14.42 21.63
N PRO A 305 -4.85 -14.38 22.62
CA PRO A 305 -4.54 -14.88 23.96
C PRO A 305 -4.17 -16.36 23.98
N LEU A 306 -4.80 -17.17 23.11
CA LEU A 306 -4.48 -18.59 22.96
C LEU A 306 -3.09 -18.77 22.36
N LEU A 307 -2.74 -18.03 21.31
CA LEU A 307 -1.43 -18.11 20.65
C LEU A 307 -0.28 -17.58 21.53
N TYR A 308 -0.60 -16.75 22.52
CA TYR A 308 0.34 -16.26 23.54
C TYR A 308 0.58 -17.28 24.67
N THR A 309 -0.45 -18.05 25.07
CA THR A 309 -0.36 -18.95 26.24
C THR A 309 -0.18 -20.43 25.88
N TRP A 310 -0.75 -20.87 24.77
CA TRP A 310 -0.77 -22.27 24.36
C TRP A 310 0.39 -22.59 23.41
N THR A 311 1.16 -23.61 23.76
CA THR A 311 2.27 -24.13 22.95
C THR A 311 1.85 -25.46 22.31
N PRO A 312 1.84 -25.57 20.97
CA PRO A 312 1.61 -26.84 20.30
C PRO A 312 2.66 -27.90 20.67
N SER A 313 2.29 -29.18 20.70
CA SER A 313 3.18 -30.27 21.14
C SER A 313 4.47 -30.45 20.31
N TRP A 314 4.49 -29.90 19.10
CA TRP A 314 5.63 -29.93 18.18
C TRP A 314 6.50 -28.66 18.23
N ARG A 315 6.26 -27.77 19.21
CA ARG A 315 6.99 -26.51 19.39
C ARG A 315 7.42 -26.36 20.85
N GLU A 316 8.54 -25.70 21.09
CA GLU A 316 9.06 -25.47 22.45
C GLU A 316 8.44 -24.24 23.14
N GLU A 317 8.01 -23.25 22.35
CA GLU A 317 7.48 -21.97 22.83
C GLU A 317 6.15 -21.61 22.14
N PRO A 318 5.33 -20.72 22.74
CA PRO A 318 4.16 -20.14 22.09
C PRO A 318 4.50 -19.42 20.76
N TYR A 319 3.46 -18.96 20.06
CA TYR A 319 3.65 -18.22 18.81
C TYR A 319 3.96 -16.74 19.04
N LEU A 320 3.26 -16.08 19.97
CA LEU A 320 3.34 -14.62 20.19
C LEU A 320 4.37 -14.25 21.26
N ASN A 321 5.66 -14.44 20.97
CA ASN A 321 6.73 -14.27 21.96
C ASN A 321 7.29 -12.84 22.00
N LEU A 322 7.08 -12.05 20.94
CA LEU A 322 7.55 -10.66 20.87
C LEU A 322 6.68 -9.69 21.66
N TRP A 323 5.42 -10.05 21.94
CA TRP A 323 4.51 -9.18 22.66
C TRP A 323 4.88 -9.07 24.14
N GLN A 324 4.85 -7.85 24.67
CA GLN A 324 5.07 -7.57 26.09
C GLN A 324 3.95 -6.72 26.65
N GLN A 325 3.66 -6.91 27.94
CA GLN A 325 2.68 -6.11 28.66
C GLN A 325 3.07 -4.62 28.61
N GLY A 326 2.11 -3.75 28.28
CA GLY A 326 2.32 -2.31 28.14
C GLY A 326 2.51 -1.83 26.69
N MET A 327 2.67 -2.75 25.72
CA MET A 327 2.64 -2.39 24.30
C MET A 327 1.28 -1.79 23.90
N GLY A 328 1.30 -0.72 23.10
CA GLY A 328 0.10 -0.10 22.55
C GLY A 328 -0.54 -0.93 21.43
N THR A 329 -1.66 -0.46 20.90
CA THR A 329 -2.40 -1.11 19.80
C THR A 329 -1.52 -1.32 18.56
N ILE A 330 -0.70 -0.32 18.21
CA ILE A 330 0.11 -0.33 16.98
C ILE A 330 1.26 -1.33 17.12
N GLU A 331 2.00 -1.23 18.22
CA GLU A 331 3.09 -2.16 18.52
C GLU A 331 2.58 -3.59 18.63
N THR A 332 1.50 -3.82 19.38
CA THR A 332 0.86 -5.13 19.54
C THR A 332 0.43 -5.71 18.19
N TYR A 333 -0.20 -4.90 17.33
CA TYR A 333 -0.58 -5.33 16.00
C TYR A 333 0.63 -5.74 15.16
N PHE A 334 1.71 -4.94 15.16
CA PHE A 334 2.92 -5.23 14.40
C PHE A 334 3.62 -6.51 14.89
N VAL A 335 3.86 -6.66 16.19
CA VAL A 335 4.57 -7.85 16.71
C VAL A 335 3.77 -9.13 16.49
N ASN A 336 2.44 -9.09 16.68
CA ASN A 336 1.59 -10.24 16.39
C ASN A 336 1.54 -10.57 14.90
N TYR A 337 1.62 -9.54 14.05
CA TYR A 337 1.70 -9.71 12.61
C TYR A 337 2.98 -10.46 12.24
N VAL A 338 4.14 -10.04 12.76
CA VAL A 338 5.44 -10.70 12.56
C VAL A 338 5.44 -12.14 13.12
N ASP A 339 4.88 -12.35 14.32
CA ASP A 339 4.94 -13.65 14.98
C ASP A 339 4.02 -14.71 14.35
N PHE A 340 2.80 -14.34 13.92
CA PHE A 340 1.80 -15.31 13.45
C PHE A 340 1.01 -14.84 12.21
N TRP A 341 0.41 -13.65 12.26
CA TRP A 341 -0.63 -13.29 11.29
C TRP A 341 -0.10 -13.05 9.87
N MET A 342 1.16 -12.68 9.70
CA MET A 342 1.76 -12.57 8.36
C MET A 342 1.80 -13.92 7.66
N SER A 343 2.28 -14.97 8.33
CA SER A 343 2.33 -16.32 7.79
C SER A 343 0.94 -16.90 7.54
N PHE A 344 0.03 -16.73 8.49
CA PHE A 344 -1.35 -17.20 8.34
C PHE A 344 -2.07 -16.45 7.20
N GLY A 345 -1.87 -15.13 7.11
CA GLY A 345 -2.37 -14.26 6.05
C GLY A 345 -1.85 -14.66 4.66
N LEU A 346 -0.56 -14.97 4.55
CA LEU A 346 0.04 -15.49 3.31
C LEU A 346 -0.62 -16.80 2.88
N GLY A 347 -0.78 -17.75 3.81
CA GLY A 347 -1.47 -19.00 3.57
C GLY A 347 -2.90 -18.82 3.06
N THR A 348 -3.70 -18.01 3.77
CA THR A 348 -5.10 -17.74 3.37
C THR A 348 -5.17 -17.05 2.01
N THR A 349 -4.23 -16.16 1.69
CA THR A 349 -4.23 -15.48 0.40
C THR A 349 -3.80 -16.40 -0.74
N PHE A 350 -2.86 -17.33 -0.52
CA PHE A 350 -2.57 -18.39 -1.49
C PHE A 350 -3.77 -19.30 -1.75
N ALA A 351 -4.53 -19.65 -0.70
CA ALA A 351 -5.78 -20.39 -0.86
C ALA A 351 -6.80 -19.62 -1.71
N ILE A 352 -7.02 -18.33 -1.42
CA ILE A 352 -7.91 -17.47 -2.21
C ILE A 352 -7.43 -17.37 -3.66
N ALA A 353 -6.14 -17.19 -3.90
CA ALA A 353 -5.57 -17.14 -5.24
C ALA A 353 -5.79 -18.47 -5.99
N ALA A 354 -5.55 -19.62 -5.35
CA ALA A 354 -5.81 -20.94 -5.92
C ALA A 354 -7.29 -21.14 -6.24
N ILE A 355 -8.19 -20.73 -5.35
CA ILE A 355 -9.64 -20.76 -5.57
C ILE A 355 -10.04 -19.85 -6.74
N GLY A 356 -9.50 -18.63 -6.80
CA GLY A 356 -9.73 -17.68 -7.88
C GLY A 356 -9.30 -18.23 -9.23
N ILE A 357 -8.09 -18.81 -9.31
CA ILE A 357 -7.59 -19.49 -10.50
C ILE A 357 -8.50 -20.67 -10.88
N TYR A 358 -8.92 -21.49 -9.91
CA TYR A 358 -9.83 -22.60 -10.15
C TYR A 358 -11.18 -22.14 -10.72
N GLN A 359 -11.77 -21.08 -10.15
CA GLN A 359 -13.02 -20.49 -10.64
C GLN A 359 -12.87 -19.93 -12.06
N ILE A 360 -11.74 -19.29 -12.37
CA ILE A 360 -11.43 -18.81 -13.73
C ILE A 360 -11.31 -19.98 -14.70
N VAL A 361 -10.58 -21.04 -14.34
CA VAL A 361 -10.43 -22.23 -15.19
C VAL A 361 -11.80 -22.88 -15.44
N GLN A 362 -12.64 -22.98 -14.42
CA GLN A 362 -14.00 -23.49 -14.57
C GLN A 362 -14.89 -22.61 -15.45
N SER A 363 -14.85 -21.29 -15.27
CA SER A 363 -15.66 -20.36 -16.07
C SER A 363 -15.24 -20.37 -17.53
N VAL A 364 -13.94 -20.43 -17.82
CA VAL A 364 -13.40 -20.58 -19.18
C VAL A 364 -13.80 -21.91 -19.80
N ARG A 365 -13.73 -23.02 -19.04
CA ARG A 365 -14.18 -24.34 -19.51
C ARG A 365 -15.68 -24.36 -19.83
N LYS A 366 -16.52 -23.79 -18.95
CA LYS A 366 -17.97 -23.66 -19.19
C LYS A 366 -18.28 -22.74 -20.38
N ALA A 367 -17.57 -21.64 -20.54
CA ALA A 367 -17.73 -20.73 -21.67
C ALA A 367 -17.32 -21.37 -23.01
N ARG A 368 -16.25 -22.19 -23.02
CA ARG A 368 -15.86 -22.99 -24.20
C ARG A 368 -16.89 -24.09 -24.52
N ALA A 369 -17.41 -24.78 -23.50
CA ALA A 369 -18.45 -25.79 -23.68
C ALA A 369 -19.76 -25.18 -24.23
N ASN A 370 -20.16 -24.01 -23.75
CA ASN A 370 -21.34 -23.30 -24.25
C ASN A 370 -21.13 -22.65 -25.63
N ASN A 371 -19.89 -22.38 -26.05
CA ASN A 371 -19.57 -21.97 -27.42
C ASN A 371 -19.56 -23.16 -28.41
N GLY A 372 -19.70 -24.40 -27.94
CA GLY A 372 -19.83 -25.60 -28.78
C GLY A 372 -21.22 -25.79 -29.40
N ASN A 373 -22.25 -25.09 -28.91
CA ASN A 373 -23.56 -25.00 -29.56
C ASN A 373 -23.62 -23.66 -30.31
N GLY A 374 -23.25 -23.70 -31.59
CA GLY A 374 -23.28 -22.55 -32.48
C GLY A 374 -24.69 -22.01 -32.64
N ASP A 375 -24.93 -20.84 -32.08
CA ASP A 375 -26.06 -19.99 -32.44
C ASP A 375 -25.53 -18.91 -33.40
N ASP A 376 -25.97 -19.00 -34.67
CA ASP A 376 -25.63 -18.09 -35.78
C ASP A 376 -26.19 -16.67 -35.58
N SER A 377 -26.85 -16.39 -34.45
CA SER A 377 -27.43 -15.10 -34.09
C SER A 377 -26.42 -14.07 -33.53
N LYS A 378 -25.18 -14.48 -33.20
CA LYS A 378 -24.20 -13.57 -32.61
C LYS A 378 -23.65 -12.59 -33.65
N PRO A 379 -23.73 -11.26 -33.43
CA PRO A 379 -23.28 -10.27 -34.39
C PRO A 379 -21.79 -10.43 -34.69
N LYS A 380 -21.41 -10.24 -35.96
CA LYS A 380 -20.04 -10.43 -36.48
C LYS A 380 -19.01 -9.71 -35.58
N ARG A 381 -18.06 -10.49 -35.05
CA ARG A 381 -16.88 -9.96 -34.36
C ARG A 381 -16.08 -9.11 -35.34
N GLY A 382 -15.76 -7.89 -34.95
CA GLY A 382 -15.01 -6.99 -35.82
C GLY A 382 -14.48 -5.79 -35.04
N PHE A 383 -13.32 -5.29 -35.45
CA PHE A 383 -12.70 -4.10 -34.88
C PHE A 383 -13.25 -2.79 -35.47
N ALA A 384 -14.42 -2.83 -36.12
CA ALA A 384 -15.05 -1.63 -36.67
C ALA A 384 -15.34 -0.64 -35.53
N THR A 385 -14.85 0.59 -35.68
CA THR A 385 -15.03 1.67 -34.71
C THR A 385 -16.31 2.47 -35.00
N PRO A 386 -17.09 2.85 -33.99
CA PRO A 386 -18.12 3.86 -34.13
C PRO A 386 -17.54 5.17 -34.69
N ALA A 387 -18.24 5.80 -35.63
CA ALA A 387 -17.77 7.05 -36.24
C ALA A 387 -17.73 8.19 -35.19
N GLY A 388 -16.63 8.94 -35.15
CA GLY A 388 -16.50 10.12 -34.29
C GLY A 388 -16.13 9.86 -32.82
N ARG A 389 -15.97 8.60 -32.38
CA ARG A 389 -15.58 8.24 -30.99
C ARG A 389 -14.16 8.69 -30.60
N GLY A 390 -13.31 8.97 -31.59
CA GLY A 390 -11.91 9.40 -31.38
C GLY A 390 -10.94 8.23 -31.18
N ASP A 391 -11.23 7.09 -31.81
CA ASP A 391 -10.37 5.90 -31.79
C ASP A 391 -9.03 6.12 -32.50
N PHE A 392 -8.01 5.41 -32.03
CA PHE A 392 -6.70 5.34 -32.65
C PHE A 392 -6.34 3.87 -32.95
N PRO A 393 -5.40 3.60 -33.88
CA PRO A 393 -5.05 2.24 -34.23
C PRO A 393 -4.50 1.46 -33.02
N ILE A 394 -4.96 0.22 -32.84
CA ILE A 394 -4.56 -0.63 -31.70
C ILE A 394 -3.04 -0.83 -31.66
N TRP A 395 -2.39 -0.95 -32.81
CA TRP A 395 -0.93 -1.10 -32.88
C TRP A 395 -0.19 0.12 -32.33
N VAL A 396 -0.72 1.34 -32.49
CA VAL A 396 -0.14 2.56 -31.90
C VAL A 396 -0.23 2.49 -30.37
N ALA A 397 -1.38 2.03 -29.86
CA ALA A 397 -1.56 1.82 -28.42
C ALA A 397 -0.53 0.83 -27.87
N LEU A 398 -0.38 -0.33 -28.51
CA LEU A 398 0.57 -1.36 -28.10
C LEU A 398 2.03 -0.89 -28.24
N ALA A 399 2.36 -0.11 -29.29
CA ALA A 399 3.69 0.45 -29.48
C ALA A 399 4.03 1.49 -28.40
N LEU A 400 3.10 2.38 -28.06
CA LEU A 400 3.28 3.36 -26.99
C LEU A 400 3.40 2.70 -25.62
N TYR A 401 2.62 1.66 -25.36
CA TYR A 401 2.76 0.82 -24.16
C TYR A 401 4.15 0.17 -24.09
N ALA A 402 4.59 -0.43 -25.20
CA ALA A 402 5.89 -1.08 -25.26
C ALA A 402 7.04 -0.07 -25.05
N LEU A 403 6.94 1.12 -25.65
CA LEU A 403 7.93 2.19 -25.50
C LEU A 403 7.96 2.75 -24.07
N ALA A 404 6.80 3.02 -23.47
CA ALA A 404 6.73 3.50 -22.09
C ALA A 404 7.21 2.44 -21.08
N THR A 405 6.87 1.17 -21.30
CA THR A 405 7.38 0.04 -20.50
C THR A 405 8.88 -0.14 -20.67
N ALA A 406 9.41 -0.04 -21.89
CA ALA A 406 10.85 -0.06 -22.14
C ALA A 406 11.55 1.13 -21.48
N GLY A 407 10.94 2.32 -21.49
CA GLY A 407 11.43 3.50 -20.78
C GLY A 407 11.51 3.27 -19.27
N LEU A 408 10.49 2.64 -18.67
CA LEU A 408 10.51 2.26 -17.25
C LEU A 408 11.65 1.30 -16.93
N ILE A 409 11.84 0.28 -17.77
CA ILE A 409 12.92 -0.70 -17.62
C ILE A 409 14.29 -0.04 -17.83
N GLY A 410 14.39 0.93 -18.74
CA GLY A 410 15.60 1.74 -18.94
C GLY A 410 15.95 2.59 -17.72
N ILE A 411 14.95 3.21 -17.07
CA ILE A 411 15.15 3.92 -15.80
C ILE A 411 15.61 2.94 -14.72
N ALA A 412 14.96 1.79 -14.59
CA ALA A 412 15.38 0.75 -13.65
C ALA A 412 16.83 0.31 -13.94
N ALA A 413 17.21 0.17 -15.20
CA ALA A 413 18.55 -0.23 -15.61
C ALA A 413 19.62 0.82 -15.34
N TRP A 414 19.23 2.08 -15.33
CA TRP A 414 20.12 3.18 -14.96
C TRP A 414 20.29 3.29 -13.44
N LEU A 415 19.25 2.98 -12.66
CA LEU A 415 19.26 3.12 -11.20
C LEU A 415 19.80 1.90 -10.45
N LEU A 416 19.59 0.67 -10.94
CA LEU A 416 20.04 -0.56 -10.27
C LEU A 416 21.47 -0.95 -10.71
N PRO A 417 22.45 -0.95 -9.81
CA PRO A 417 23.73 -1.61 -10.05
C PRO A 417 23.49 -3.12 -10.30
N GLY A 418 24.14 -3.70 -11.31
CA GLY A 418 24.05 -5.14 -11.56
C GLY A 418 22.75 -5.60 -12.24
N ILE A 419 21.94 -4.70 -12.82
CA ILE A 419 20.66 -5.08 -13.45
C ILE A 419 20.81 -6.12 -14.55
N ALA A 420 21.98 -6.23 -15.19
CA ALA A 420 22.22 -7.19 -16.26
C ALA A 420 21.86 -8.63 -15.85
N GLN A 421 22.03 -8.98 -14.57
CA GLN A 421 21.65 -10.28 -14.02
C GLN A 421 20.13 -10.44 -13.86
N PHE A 422 19.40 -9.34 -13.66
CA PHE A 422 17.99 -9.32 -13.29
C PHE A 422 17.06 -8.78 -14.39
N VAL A 423 17.60 -8.25 -15.49
CA VAL A 423 16.85 -7.56 -16.55
C VAL A 423 15.76 -8.44 -17.17
N TRP A 424 16.00 -9.75 -17.24
CA TRP A 424 15.02 -10.73 -17.73
C TRP A 424 13.75 -10.77 -16.89
N PHE A 425 13.83 -10.54 -15.57
CA PHE A 425 12.65 -10.41 -14.73
C PHE A 425 11.83 -9.18 -15.10
N PHE A 426 12.48 -8.03 -15.26
CA PHE A 426 11.82 -6.80 -15.68
C PHE A 426 11.15 -6.94 -17.06
N LEU A 427 11.82 -7.58 -18.01
CA LEU A 427 11.26 -7.87 -19.34
C LEU A 427 10.06 -8.83 -19.25
N PHE A 428 10.17 -9.91 -18.48
CA PHE A 428 9.06 -10.84 -18.25
C PHE A 428 7.86 -10.13 -17.63
N PHE A 429 8.07 -9.31 -16.60
CA PHE A 429 6.98 -8.61 -15.95
C PHE A 429 6.34 -7.55 -16.86
N GLY A 430 7.15 -6.76 -17.57
CA GLY A 430 6.66 -5.73 -18.47
C GLY A 430 5.96 -6.25 -19.72
N PHE A 431 6.46 -7.31 -20.34
CA PHE A 431 5.97 -7.74 -21.66
C PHE A 431 5.17 -9.05 -21.65
N VAL A 432 5.19 -9.82 -20.57
CA VAL A 432 4.48 -11.10 -20.47
C VAL A 432 3.46 -11.08 -19.35
N PHE A 433 3.91 -10.93 -18.11
CA PHE A 433 3.04 -11.07 -16.93
C PHE A 433 1.98 -9.96 -16.85
N THR A 434 2.40 -8.69 -16.91
CA THR A 434 1.49 -7.53 -16.83
C THR A 434 0.45 -7.52 -17.95
N PRO A 435 0.82 -7.73 -19.23
CA PRO A 435 -0.17 -7.88 -20.30
C PRO A 435 -1.15 -9.03 -20.10
N PHE A 436 -0.64 -10.20 -19.68
CA PHE A 436 -1.47 -11.37 -19.42
C PHE A 436 -2.47 -11.14 -18.27
N GLN A 437 -1.99 -10.66 -17.12
CA GLN A 437 -2.84 -10.35 -15.96
C GLN A 437 -3.88 -9.27 -16.32
N SER A 438 -3.49 -8.24 -17.07
CA SER A 438 -4.40 -7.17 -17.50
C SER A 438 -5.49 -7.71 -18.44
N PHE A 439 -5.15 -8.62 -19.35
CA PHE A 439 -6.14 -9.26 -20.22
C PHE A 439 -7.14 -10.13 -19.45
N VAL A 440 -6.67 -10.96 -18.51
CA VAL A 440 -7.54 -11.77 -17.65
C VAL A 440 -8.50 -10.88 -16.87
N ASN A 441 -7.98 -9.81 -16.26
CA ASN A 441 -8.78 -8.86 -15.50
C ASN A 441 -9.76 -8.06 -16.35
N ALA A 442 -9.38 -7.63 -17.57
CA ALA A 442 -10.29 -6.95 -18.50
C ALA A 442 -11.53 -7.80 -18.81
N ARG A 443 -11.32 -9.11 -19.04
CA ARG A 443 -12.43 -10.03 -19.30
C ARG A 443 -13.28 -10.28 -18.05
N LEU A 444 -12.65 -10.44 -16.88
CA LEU A 444 -13.38 -10.60 -15.62
C LEU A 444 -14.25 -9.38 -15.30
N VAL A 445 -13.73 -8.17 -15.49
CA VAL A 445 -14.50 -6.94 -15.33
C VAL A 445 -15.62 -6.85 -16.36
N GLY A 446 -15.32 -7.19 -17.62
CA GLY A 446 -16.33 -7.23 -18.68
C GLY A 446 -17.46 -8.23 -18.42
N MET A 447 -17.19 -9.39 -17.81
CA MET A 447 -18.20 -10.44 -17.56
C MET A 447 -18.92 -10.29 -16.23
N VAL A 448 -18.18 -10.05 -15.14
CA VAL A 448 -18.69 -10.12 -13.75
C VAL A 448 -18.40 -8.87 -12.93
N GLY A 449 -17.68 -7.88 -13.49
CA GLY A 449 -17.40 -6.61 -12.82
C GLY A 449 -16.44 -6.71 -11.64
N GLN A 450 -15.58 -7.73 -11.61
CA GLN A 450 -14.61 -7.98 -10.54
C GLN A 450 -13.21 -8.18 -11.11
N THR A 451 -12.19 -7.96 -10.28
CA THR A 451 -10.77 -8.20 -10.59
C THR A 451 -10.18 -9.24 -9.64
N VAL A 452 -9.10 -9.88 -10.07
CA VAL A 452 -8.30 -10.81 -9.28
C VAL A 452 -6.85 -10.38 -9.42
N ASP A 453 -6.22 -10.09 -8.28
CA ASP A 453 -4.81 -9.76 -8.19
C ASP A 453 -4.10 -10.80 -7.32
N ILE A 454 -2.90 -11.19 -7.77
CA ILE A 454 -2.05 -12.11 -7.02
C ILE A 454 -1.22 -11.26 -6.05
N PRO A 455 -1.33 -11.49 -4.73
CA PRO A 455 -0.58 -10.72 -3.74
C PRO A 455 0.93 -11.07 -3.79
N PHE A 456 1.76 -10.18 -3.25
CA PHE A 456 3.20 -10.43 -2.98
C PHE A 456 4.07 -10.85 -4.18
N VAL A 457 3.60 -10.69 -5.42
CA VAL A 457 4.35 -11.10 -6.61
C VAL A 457 5.68 -10.36 -6.72
N ARG A 458 5.71 -9.06 -6.40
CA ARG A 458 6.92 -8.24 -6.43
C ARG A 458 7.90 -8.68 -5.35
N GLU A 459 7.41 -8.75 -4.11
CA GLU A 459 8.15 -9.11 -2.90
C GLU A 459 8.79 -10.49 -3.06
N ALA A 460 8.01 -11.48 -3.50
CA ALA A 460 8.50 -12.84 -3.76
C ALA A 460 9.56 -12.86 -4.85
N THR A 461 9.36 -12.13 -5.95
CA THR A 461 10.35 -12.06 -7.04
C THR A 461 11.66 -11.46 -6.57
N VAL A 462 11.62 -10.34 -5.84
CA VAL A 462 12.83 -9.68 -5.32
C VAL A 462 13.60 -10.62 -4.39
N ILE A 463 12.91 -11.28 -3.46
CA ILE A 463 13.55 -12.20 -2.50
C ILE A 463 14.12 -13.45 -3.21
N LEU A 464 13.38 -14.04 -4.15
CA LEU A 464 13.79 -15.24 -4.87
C LEU A 464 14.85 -14.97 -5.95
N SER A 465 14.99 -13.71 -6.38
CA SER A 465 16.02 -13.33 -7.35
C SER A 465 17.45 -13.49 -6.81
N GLY A 466 17.62 -13.50 -5.49
CA GLY A 466 18.94 -13.53 -4.84
C GLY A 466 19.62 -12.16 -4.76
N TYR A 467 18.96 -11.08 -5.19
CA TYR A 467 19.51 -9.71 -5.10
C TYR A 467 19.89 -9.33 -3.67
N ARG A 468 21.03 -8.64 -3.52
CA ARG A 468 21.56 -8.12 -2.25
C ARG A 468 21.58 -6.60 -2.29
N GLY A 469 20.84 -5.97 -1.37
CA GLY A 469 20.72 -4.52 -1.31
C GLY A 469 19.29 -4.06 -1.06
N VAL A 470 19.14 -2.81 -0.63
CA VAL A 470 17.84 -2.19 -0.34
C VAL A 470 17.25 -1.47 -1.54
N ASP A 471 18.09 -1.06 -2.50
CA ASP A 471 17.75 -0.25 -3.66
C ASP A 471 16.73 -0.90 -4.60
N ILE A 472 16.81 -2.22 -4.84
CA ILE A 472 15.83 -2.96 -5.65
C ILE A 472 14.37 -2.77 -5.19
N TRP A 473 14.15 -2.55 -3.89
CA TRP A 473 12.82 -2.33 -3.31
C TRP A 473 12.21 -0.98 -3.66
N PHE A 474 13.05 -0.02 -4.04
CA PHE A 474 12.63 1.33 -4.42
C PHE A 474 12.51 1.51 -5.93
N ILE A 475 12.98 0.54 -6.72
CA ILE A 475 13.00 0.67 -8.17
C ILE A 475 11.60 0.53 -8.77
N PRO A 476 11.26 1.40 -9.76
CA PRO A 476 10.04 1.25 -10.51
C PRO A 476 9.96 -0.14 -11.17
N PHE A 477 8.97 -0.92 -10.79
CA PHE A 477 8.80 -2.29 -11.26
C PHE A 477 7.62 -2.35 -12.24
N PRO A 478 7.76 -2.99 -13.43
CA PRO A 478 6.73 -3.01 -14.47
C PRO A 478 5.59 -3.99 -14.14
N LEU A 479 4.95 -3.78 -12.99
CA LEU A 479 3.78 -4.47 -12.50
C LEU A 479 2.58 -3.53 -12.55
N GLY A 480 1.57 -3.91 -13.33
CA GLY A 480 0.33 -3.17 -13.42
C GLY A 480 -0.86 -4.09 -13.68
N ASN A 481 -2.04 -3.63 -13.28
CA ASN A 481 -3.30 -4.20 -13.73
C ASN A 481 -4.05 -3.12 -14.50
N TYR A 482 -4.04 -3.22 -15.82
CA TYR A 482 -4.74 -2.32 -16.75
C TYR A 482 -6.13 -2.85 -17.16
N GLY A 483 -6.50 -4.03 -16.66
CA GLY A 483 -7.79 -4.66 -16.95
C GLY A 483 -8.96 -3.95 -16.26
N ALA A 484 -8.75 -3.51 -15.02
CA ALA A 484 -9.76 -2.79 -14.23
C ALA A 484 -10.23 -1.48 -14.91
N GLN A 485 -9.30 -0.81 -15.58
CA GLN A 485 -9.48 0.50 -16.18
C GLN A 485 -10.14 0.43 -17.56
N THR A 486 -10.28 -0.76 -18.15
CA THR A 486 -11.08 -0.98 -19.37
C THR A 486 -12.54 -0.54 -19.19
N GLN A 487 -13.07 -0.68 -17.97
CA GLN A 487 -14.42 -0.21 -17.64
C GLN A 487 -14.57 1.30 -17.82
N LYS A 488 -13.52 2.09 -17.53
CA LYS A 488 -13.56 3.54 -17.72
C LYS A 488 -13.73 3.92 -19.19
N PHE A 489 -13.08 3.21 -20.11
CA PHE A 489 -13.28 3.40 -21.55
C PHE A 489 -14.72 3.07 -21.98
N ARG A 490 -15.32 2.05 -21.36
CA ARG A 490 -16.74 1.75 -21.58
C ARG A 490 -17.67 2.84 -21.03
N GLU A 491 -17.36 3.41 -19.87
CA GLU A 491 -18.10 4.56 -19.32
C GLU A 491 -18.00 5.79 -20.24
N ILE A 492 -16.79 6.10 -20.75
CA ILE A 492 -16.57 7.18 -21.73
C ILE A 492 -17.44 6.96 -22.98
N GLU A 493 -17.47 5.73 -23.50
CA GLU A 493 -18.29 5.37 -24.65
C GLU A 493 -19.80 5.56 -24.37
N LEU A 494 -20.28 5.07 -23.23
CA LEU A 494 -21.69 5.16 -22.84
C LEU A 494 -22.15 6.60 -22.59
N THR A 495 -21.23 7.50 -22.23
CA THR A 495 -21.51 8.94 -22.10
C THR A 495 -21.50 9.71 -23.42
N GLY A 496 -21.10 9.07 -24.53
CA GLY A 496 -20.96 9.75 -25.82
C GLY A 496 -19.86 10.81 -25.80
N THR A 497 -18.84 10.62 -24.95
CA THR A 497 -17.69 11.52 -24.85
C THR A 497 -16.58 11.02 -25.75
N GLN A 498 -15.93 11.91 -26.50
CA GLN A 498 -14.79 11.52 -27.35
C GLN A 498 -13.57 11.12 -26.49
N PHE A 499 -12.86 10.06 -26.88
CA PHE A 499 -11.61 9.66 -26.19
C PHE A 499 -10.56 10.77 -26.22
N THR A 500 -10.53 11.57 -27.30
CA THR A 500 -9.64 12.74 -27.42
C THR A 500 -9.92 13.82 -26.37
N SER A 501 -11.15 13.93 -25.85
CA SER A 501 -11.47 14.85 -24.74
C SER A 501 -10.74 14.45 -23.47
N ILE A 502 -10.69 13.15 -23.17
CA ILE A 502 -10.01 12.61 -22.01
C ILE A 502 -8.49 12.78 -22.15
N ILE A 503 -7.92 12.53 -23.34
CA ILE A 503 -6.50 12.79 -23.61
C ILE A 503 -6.14 14.25 -23.35
N ARG A 504 -6.95 15.20 -23.86
CA ARG A 504 -6.73 16.64 -23.63
C ARG A 504 -6.82 17.01 -22.15
N ALA A 505 -7.81 16.45 -21.44
CA ALA A 505 -7.92 16.64 -20.00
C ALA A 505 -6.67 16.14 -19.28
N GLU A 506 -6.18 14.95 -19.60
CA GLU A 506 -4.99 14.37 -18.97
C GLU A 506 -3.73 15.19 -19.19
N ILE A 507 -3.47 15.61 -20.43
CA ILE A 507 -2.32 16.45 -20.78
C ILE A 507 -2.37 17.77 -20.01
N PHE A 508 -3.55 18.34 -19.80
CA PHE A 508 -3.73 19.58 -19.06
C PHE A 508 -3.61 19.39 -17.54
N MET A 509 -4.12 18.28 -17.01
CA MET A 509 -4.16 17.98 -15.58
C MET A 509 -2.79 17.65 -14.98
N VAL A 510 -1.95 16.88 -15.69
CA VAL A 510 -0.64 16.43 -15.19
C VAL A 510 0.26 17.58 -14.71
N PRO A 511 0.56 18.63 -15.50
CA PRO A 511 1.41 19.72 -15.04
C PRO A 511 0.79 20.51 -13.88
N ILE A 512 -0.54 20.63 -13.86
CA ILE A 512 -1.26 21.35 -12.81
C ILE A 512 -1.17 20.57 -11.50
N VAL A 513 -1.42 19.26 -11.49
CA VAL A 513 -1.30 18.41 -10.30
C VAL A 513 0.13 18.42 -9.76
N LEU A 514 1.13 18.30 -10.63
CA LEU A 514 2.52 18.36 -10.21
C LEU A 514 2.85 19.70 -9.54
N PHE A 515 2.39 20.80 -10.15
CA PHE A 515 2.58 22.13 -9.60
C PHE A 515 1.85 22.33 -8.26
N THR A 516 0.57 21.97 -8.17
CA THR A 516 -0.21 22.18 -6.94
C THR A 516 0.26 21.25 -5.83
N SER A 517 0.57 19.99 -6.14
CA SER A 517 1.12 19.04 -5.16
C SER A 517 2.49 19.50 -4.65
N PHE A 518 3.35 20.03 -5.53
CA PHE A 518 4.62 20.65 -5.11
C PHE A 518 4.39 21.85 -4.19
N LEU A 519 3.51 22.78 -4.60
CA LEU A 519 3.23 24.01 -3.88
C LEU A 519 2.68 23.74 -2.48
N TYR A 520 1.62 22.93 -2.39
CA TYR A 520 0.96 22.62 -1.12
C TYR A 520 1.77 21.64 -0.27
N GLY A 521 2.43 20.66 -0.88
CA GLY A 521 3.34 19.76 -0.18
C GLY A 521 4.51 20.51 0.47
N SER A 522 5.15 21.42 -0.26
CA SER A 522 6.21 22.30 0.27
C SER A 522 5.69 23.12 1.45
N TYR A 523 4.52 23.72 1.29
CA TYR A 523 3.95 24.60 2.30
C TYR A 523 3.57 23.84 3.58
N ILE A 524 2.83 22.74 3.47
CA ILE A 524 2.40 21.91 4.61
C ILE A 524 3.62 21.38 5.39
N TRP A 525 4.69 20.96 4.69
CA TRP A 525 5.92 20.50 5.35
C TRP A 525 6.67 21.64 6.05
N LYS A 526 6.61 22.87 5.52
CA LYS A 526 7.19 24.04 6.18
C LYS A 526 6.39 24.46 7.42
N LEU A 527 5.06 24.36 7.40
CA LEU A 527 4.17 24.75 8.51
C LEU A 527 4.48 24.04 9.84
N ALA A 528 4.77 22.74 9.77
CA ALA A 528 5.10 21.89 10.91
C ALA A 528 5.85 20.66 10.40
N PRO A 529 6.73 20.05 11.22
CA PRO A 529 7.37 18.79 10.86
C PRO A 529 6.33 17.71 10.55
N ILE A 530 6.59 16.87 9.54
CA ILE A 530 5.76 15.72 9.22
C ILE A 530 6.59 14.46 9.49
N PRO A 531 6.18 13.59 10.42
CA PRO A 531 5.00 13.71 11.29
C PRO A 531 5.20 14.65 12.51
N SER A 532 4.09 15.12 13.10
CA SER A 532 4.07 15.87 14.36
C SER A 532 2.66 15.84 14.99
N ALA A 533 2.48 16.43 16.18
CA ALA A 533 1.16 16.60 16.80
C ALA A 533 0.18 17.42 15.95
N SER A 534 0.69 18.24 15.02
CA SER A 534 -0.13 18.93 14.01
C SER A 534 -0.63 18.00 12.90
N TYR A 535 -0.13 16.76 12.81
CA TYR A 535 -0.54 15.73 11.84
C TYR A 535 -0.68 14.36 12.54
N PRO A 536 -1.72 14.18 13.39
CA PRO A 536 -1.83 13.04 14.31
C PRO A 536 -1.88 11.68 13.61
N TYR A 537 -2.59 11.57 12.49
CA TYR A 537 -2.65 10.31 11.74
C TYR A 537 -1.28 9.92 11.20
N ALA A 538 -0.55 10.85 10.57
CA ALA A 538 0.80 10.58 10.09
C ALA A 538 1.73 10.15 11.23
N GLN A 539 1.65 10.82 12.39
CA GLN A 539 2.47 10.50 13.57
C GLN A 539 2.34 9.06 14.06
N LEU A 540 1.12 8.51 14.02
CA LEU A 540 0.86 7.16 14.50
C LEU A 540 0.96 6.12 13.38
N MET A 541 0.29 6.33 12.24
CA MET A 541 0.14 5.30 11.21
C MET A 541 1.36 5.19 10.29
N TRP A 542 2.10 6.27 10.03
CA TRP A 542 3.29 6.16 9.18
C TRP A 542 4.39 5.35 9.85
N ARG A 543 4.47 5.37 11.19
CA ARG A 543 5.37 4.51 11.96
C ARG A 543 5.09 3.03 11.70
N LEU A 544 3.83 2.61 11.77
CA LEU A 544 3.43 1.24 11.45
C LEU A 544 3.81 0.86 10.01
N ARG A 545 3.50 1.75 9.06
CA ARG A 545 3.83 1.54 7.64
C ARG A 545 5.35 1.40 7.43
N ALA A 546 6.16 2.23 8.08
CA ALA A 546 7.61 2.18 8.00
C ALA A 546 8.16 0.86 8.57
N TYR A 547 7.66 0.39 9.72
CA TYR A 547 8.04 -0.91 10.27
C TYR A 547 7.74 -2.06 9.31
N GLN A 548 6.52 -2.12 8.77
CA GLN A 548 6.13 -3.14 7.81
C GLN A 548 6.98 -3.09 6.55
N GLN A 549 7.26 -1.90 6.02
CA GLN A 549 8.08 -1.73 4.82
C GLN A 549 9.54 -2.12 5.05
N CYS A 550 10.15 -1.70 6.17
CA CYS A 550 11.55 -2.01 6.49
C CYS A 550 11.76 -3.52 6.74
N LEU A 551 10.76 -4.22 7.29
CA LEU A 551 10.80 -5.68 7.44
C LEU A 551 10.97 -6.39 6.09
N PHE A 552 10.28 -5.96 5.04
CA PHE A 552 10.45 -6.54 3.71
C PHE A 552 11.77 -6.12 3.06
N ILE A 553 12.13 -4.84 3.15
CA ILE A 553 13.38 -4.31 2.57
C ILE A 553 14.61 -5.07 3.09
N THR A 554 14.65 -5.36 4.40
CA THR A 554 15.75 -6.12 5.01
C THR A 554 15.76 -7.61 4.65
N GLY A 555 14.72 -8.13 3.99
CA GLY A 555 14.68 -9.52 3.50
C GLY A 555 15.75 -9.86 2.46
N THR A 556 16.31 -8.86 1.78
CA THR A 556 17.44 -9.01 0.84
C THR A 556 18.80 -8.80 1.49
N MET A 557 18.85 -8.30 2.73
CA MET A 557 20.07 -8.00 3.49
C MET A 557 20.46 -9.19 4.39
N ARG A 558 20.67 -10.37 3.80
CA ARG A 558 21.00 -11.58 4.58
C ARG A 558 22.48 -11.70 4.82
N SER A 559 22.86 -12.18 6.00
CA SER A 559 24.24 -12.58 6.26
C SER A 559 24.67 -13.74 5.37
N GLU A 560 25.95 -13.80 5.01
CA GLU A 560 26.51 -14.82 4.11
C GLU A 560 27.79 -15.36 4.72
N LEU A 561 27.84 -16.67 4.96
CA LEU A 561 29.04 -17.37 5.42
C LEU A 561 29.57 -18.20 4.26
N ALA A 562 30.77 -17.85 3.79
CA ALA A 562 31.52 -18.60 2.79
C ALA A 562 32.68 -19.31 3.49
N ILE A 563 32.84 -20.61 3.24
CA ILE A 563 33.91 -21.43 3.82
C ILE A 563 34.67 -22.07 2.66
N ASP A 564 35.97 -21.87 2.63
CA ASP A 564 36.89 -22.48 1.67
C ASP A 564 38.03 -23.15 2.44
N ASN A 565 37.92 -24.45 2.72
CA ASN A 565 38.90 -25.31 3.39
C ASN A 565 39.58 -24.74 4.66
N ASP A 566 40.56 -23.84 4.48
CA ASP A 566 41.37 -23.16 5.50
C ASP A 566 40.94 -21.71 5.77
N ARG A 567 39.95 -21.19 5.05
CA ARG A 567 39.45 -19.81 5.16
C ARG A 567 37.95 -19.77 5.38
N ALA A 568 37.51 -18.76 6.11
CA ALA A 568 36.10 -18.42 6.24
C ALA A 568 35.90 -16.91 6.11
N GLY A 569 34.92 -16.52 5.30
CA GLY A 569 34.46 -15.16 5.13
C GLY A 569 33.01 -15.04 5.55
N TRP A 570 32.69 -14.12 6.45
CA TRP A 570 31.32 -13.83 6.86
C TRP A 570 30.95 -12.38 6.61
N THR A 571 29.91 -12.17 5.82
CA THR A 571 29.33 -10.85 5.56
C THR A 571 28.09 -10.66 6.45
N PRO A 572 28.04 -9.67 7.36
CA PRO A 572 26.87 -9.39 8.18
C PRO A 572 25.71 -8.83 7.34
N ALA A 573 24.54 -8.68 7.98
CA ALA A 573 23.33 -8.21 7.31
C ALA A 573 23.48 -6.75 6.86
N ASN A 574 23.71 -5.84 7.80
CA ASN A 574 24.04 -4.44 7.54
C ASN A 574 24.57 -3.79 8.81
N LEU A 575 25.58 -2.95 8.65
CA LEU A 575 26.13 -2.14 9.74
C LEU A 575 25.48 -0.75 9.73
N ILE A 576 25.29 -0.19 10.92
CA ILE A 576 25.00 1.23 11.11
C ILE A 576 26.30 2.03 11.04
N GLU A 577 26.19 3.29 10.59
CA GLU A 577 27.32 4.20 10.43
C GLU A 577 27.65 4.93 11.74
N ASN A 578 28.86 5.51 11.82
CA ASN A 578 29.39 6.32 12.91
C ASN A 578 29.56 5.56 14.23
N GLU A 579 29.82 4.27 14.12
CA GLU A 579 30.00 3.38 15.26
C GLU A 579 31.30 2.59 15.14
N TRP A 580 31.86 2.27 16.32
CA TRP A 580 32.91 1.27 16.46
C TRP A 580 32.28 -0.11 16.46
N TRP A 581 32.82 -1.02 15.66
CA TRP A 581 32.37 -2.39 15.55
C TRP A 581 33.45 -3.34 16.00
N TYR A 582 33.08 -4.22 16.93
CA TYR A 582 33.90 -5.27 17.49
C TYR A 582 33.47 -6.60 16.89
N TRP A 583 34.43 -7.40 16.43
CA TRP A 583 34.13 -8.72 15.89
C TRP A 583 35.10 -9.78 16.36
N ARG A 584 34.60 -11.00 16.46
CA ARG A 584 35.34 -12.17 16.91
C ARG A 584 34.80 -13.45 16.29
N VAL A 585 35.64 -14.47 16.24
CA VAL A 585 35.33 -15.78 15.64
C VAL A 585 35.81 -16.90 16.55
N ARG A 586 35.05 -17.99 16.59
CA ARG A 586 35.45 -19.25 17.20
C ARG A 586 34.98 -20.44 16.36
N LEU A 587 35.48 -21.62 16.69
CA LEU A 587 34.92 -22.87 16.19
C LEU A 587 33.86 -23.39 17.17
N VAL A 588 32.76 -23.90 16.64
CA VAL A 588 31.68 -24.53 17.42
C VAL A 588 31.29 -25.86 16.78
N ASP A 589 30.86 -26.82 17.57
CA ASP A 589 30.33 -28.07 17.04
C ASP A 589 28.88 -27.92 16.53
N GLN A 590 28.41 -28.91 15.77
CA GLN A 590 27.05 -28.90 15.21
C GLN A 590 25.97 -28.91 16.31
N GLU A 591 26.19 -29.61 17.43
CA GLU A 591 25.24 -29.64 18.54
C GLU A 591 25.07 -28.25 19.18
N TRP A 592 26.14 -27.46 19.23
CA TRP A 592 26.11 -26.08 19.66
C TRP A 592 25.31 -25.18 18.73
N LEU A 593 25.49 -25.32 17.42
CA LEU A 593 24.68 -24.60 16.43
C LEU A 593 23.19 -24.98 16.52
N ASP A 594 22.89 -26.28 16.54
CA ASP A 594 21.52 -26.80 16.54
C ASP A 594 20.77 -26.42 17.82
N SER A 595 21.48 -26.33 18.94
CA SER A 595 20.92 -25.92 20.23
C SER A 595 20.93 -24.41 20.48
N SER A 596 21.38 -23.61 19.50
CA SER A 596 21.56 -22.16 19.63
C SER A 596 22.40 -21.77 20.84
N GLY A 597 23.47 -22.55 21.08
CA GLY A 597 24.43 -22.35 22.15
C GLY A 597 24.03 -22.84 23.53
N LYS A 598 22.96 -23.64 23.66
CA LYS A 598 22.53 -24.21 24.95
C LYS A 598 23.31 -25.47 25.36
N ARG A 599 23.78 -26.26 24.39
CA ARG A 599 24.47 -27.55 24.55
C ARG A 599 25.59 -27.67 23.51
N GLY A 600 26.51 -28.62 23.63
CA GLY A 600 27.61 -28.81 22.68
C GLY A 600 28.94 -28.21 23.14
N GLN A 601 29.93 -28.26 22.25
CA GLN A 601 31.34 -27.91 22.52
C GLN A 601 31.78 -26.68 21.71
N VAL A 602 32.67 -25.89 22.31
CA VAL A 602 33.18 -24.65 21.71
C VAL A 602 34.70 -24.60 21.80
N GLY A 603 35.32 -23.99 20.78
CA GLY A 603 36.72 -23.62 20.77
C GLY A 603 36.96 -22.23 21.38
N PRO A 604 38.23 -21.85 21.57
CA PRO A 604 38.57 -20.53 22.07
C PRO A 604 38.18 -19.44 21.07
N TRP A 605 37.82 -18.27 21.59
CA TRP A 605 37.69 -17.06 20.78
C TRP A 605 39.06 -16.60 20.29
N MET A 606 39.13 -16.15 19.03
CA MET A 606 40.26 -15.34 18.57
C MET A 606 40.29 -13.98 19.30
N PRO A 607 41.44 -13.27 19.31
CA PRO A 607 41.50 -11.90 19.80
C PRO A 607 40.52 -10.98 19.08
N THR A 608 39.75 -10.20 19.84
CA THR A 608 38.73 -9.30 19.31
C THR A 608 39.34 -8.28 18.37
N GLN A 609 38.79 -8.15 17.16
CA GLN A 609 39.18 -7.16 16.17
C GLN A 609 38.19 -5.98 16.18
N VAL A 610 38.64 -4.80 15.74
CA VAL A 610 37.84 -3.58 15.75
C VAL A 610 38.01 -2.78 14.46
N PHE A 611 36.92 -2.19 13.98
CA PHE A 611 36.93 -1.24 12.87
C PHE A 611 35.85 -0.16 13.07
N TYR A 612 35.93 0.94 12.34
CA TYR A 612 34.96 2.04 12.41
C TYR A 612 34.16 2.14 11.11
N SER A 613 32.83 2.17 11.19
CA SER A 613 31.97 2.29 10.01
C SER A 613 31.72 3.77 9.66
N TYR A 614 32.06 4.18 8.44
CA TYR A 614 31.80 5.52 7.91
C TYR A 614 31.59 5.48 6.39
N PHE A 615 30.36 5.65 5.95
CA PHE A 615 29.92 5.44 4.56
C PHE A 615 30.03 6.73 3.72
N ASP A 616 29.95 7.89 4.36
CA ASP A 616 30.04 9.20 3.71
C ASP A 616 31.44 9.54 3.18
N GLN A 617 31.52 10.39 2.16
CA GLN A 617 32.79 10.86 1.61
C GLN A 617 33.45 11.87 2.56
N GLY A 618 34.66 11.59 3.04
CA GLY A 618 35.40 12.47 3.95
C GLY A 618 36.12 11.73 5.06
N ALA A 619 36.75 12.48 5.97
CA ALA A 619 37.25 11.94 7.23
C ALA A 619 36.13 12.01 8.28
N PRO A 620 35.87 10.93 9.03
CA PRO A 620 34.92 10.97 10.13
C PRO A 620 35.41 11.92 11.23
N ASP A 621 34.48 12.62 11.87
CA ASP A 621 34.76 13.36 13.09
C ASP A 621 34.69 12.37 14.28
N ILE A 622 35.81 11.69 14.55
CA ILE A 622 35.86 10.60 15.55
C ILE A 622 35.92 11.22 16.95
N VAL A 623 34.77 11.26 17.64
CA VAL A 623 34.67 11.83 19.00
C VAL A 623 34.88 10.78 20.11
N ALA A 624 34.73 9.48 19.82
CA ALA A 624 34.71 8.42 20.84
C ALA A 624 36.03 7.62 20.94
N GLU A 625 36.54 7.47 22.17
CA GLU A 625 37.62 6.53 22.50
C GLU A 625 37.14 5.08 22.33
N ARG A 626 37.94 4.22 21.68
CA ARG A 626 37.65 2.78 21.62
C ARG A 626 37.95 2.13 22.98
N TYR A 627 37.07 1.24 23.42
CA TYR A 627 37.35 0.35 24.55
C TYR A 627 37.63 -1.05 24.05
N LEU A 628 38.79 -1.61 24.38
CA LEU A 628 39.11 -3.03 24.15
C LEU A 628 39.16 -3.71 25.52
N ARG A 629 38.28 -4.69 25.75
CA ARG A 629 38.34 -5.55 26.93
C ARG A 629 38.03 -6.98 26.50
N ASP A 630 39.07 -7.81 26.44
CA ASP A 630 38.91 -9.25 26.29
C ASP A 630 38.59 -9.83 27.68
N GLU A 631 37.31 -9.87 28.05
CA GLU A 631 36.87 -10.61 29.23
C GLU A 631 36.38 -11.99 28.79
N GLN A 632 37.13 -13.03 29.15
CA GLN A 632 36.72 -14.41 28.94
C GLN A 632 35.51 -14.68 29.86
N LEU A 633 34.32 -14.89 29.28
CA LEU A 633 33.11 -15.26 30.04
C LEU A 633 33.41 -16.49 30.90
N ALA A 634 33.39 -16.32 32.22
CA ALA A 634 33.67 -17.38 33.17
C ALA A 634 32.53 -18.43 33.14
N GLY A 635 32.80 -19.62 32.60
CA GLY A 635 31.86 -20.76 32.70
C GLY A 635 31.77 -21.71 31.50
N GLU A 636 32.33 -21.38 30.33
CA GLU A 636 32.27 -22.27 29.15
C GLU A 636 33.42 -23.30 29.17
N GLN A 637 33.10 -24.59 28.96
CA GLN A 637 34.11 -25.63 28.76
C GLN A 637 34.68 -25.52 27.34
N VAL A 638 35.86 -24.92 27.22
CA VAL A 638 36.58 -24.75 25.95
C VAL A 638 37.37 -26.01 25.62
N VAL A 639 37.22 -26.52 24.40
CA VAL A 639 38.00 -27.66 23.90
C VAL A 639 39.38 -27.17 23.43
N GLU A 640 40.42 -27.68 24.07
CA GLU A 640 41.80 -27.44 23.67
C GLU A 640 42.22 -28.34 22.49
N GLY A 641 43.19 -27.88 21.68
CA GLY A 641 43.74 -28.67 20.57
C GLY A 641 43.05 -28.49 19.21
N LEU A 642 42.17 -27.50 19.06
CA LEU A 642 41.61 -27.05 17.78
C LEU A 642 42.60 -26.17 16.98
N PRO A 643 42.37 -25.93 15.67
CA PRO A 643 43.17 -24.99 14.88
C PRO A 643 43.05 -23.57 15.42
N THR A 644 44.16 -22.83 15.45
CA THR A 644 44.16 -21.40 15.79
C THR A 644 43.57 -20.60 14.63
N ILE A 645 42.69 -19.64 14.93
CA ILE A 645 42.07 -18.74 13.95
C ILE A 645 42.85 -17.42 13.91
N ALA A 646 43.26 -16.99 12.72
CA ALA A 646 43.93 -15.72 12.48
C ALA A 646 43.05 -14.77 11.62
N PRO A 647 42.95 -13.47 11.95
CA PRO A 647 42.22 -12.51 11.13
C PRO A 647 42.94 -12.21 9.82
N LEU A 648 42.19 -12.18 8.71
CA LEU A 648 42.65 -11.69 7.41
C LEU A 648 42.16 -10.26 7.13
N GLY A 649 40.91 -9.93 7.50
CA GLY A 649 40.36 -8.60 7.34
C GLY A 649 38.93 -8.47 7.90
N PRO A 650 38.41 -7.25 8.13
CA PRO A 650 39.08 -5.94 8.07
C PRO A 650 40.28 -5.83 9.00
N ALA A 651 41.29 -5.06 8.59
CA ALA A 651 42.42 -4.81 9.48
C ALA A 651 41.98 -3.95 10.68
N MET A 652 42.65 -4.13 11.81
CA MET A 652 42.40 -3.40 13.04
C MET A 652 42.44 -1.88 12.80
N ASP A 653 41.48 -1.15 13.38
CA ASP A 653 41.38 0.33 13.34
C ASP A 653 41.19 0.93 11.94
N THR A 654 40.69 0.13 11.00
CA THR A 654 40.36 0.64 9.66
C THR A 654 38.99 1.32 9.62
N ILE A 655 38.88 2.30 8.72
CA ILE A 655 37.59 2.90 8.39
C ILE A 655 36.96 2.07 7.27
N ILE A 656 35.84 1.43 7.59
CA ILE A 656 35.03 0.67 6.65
C ILE A 656 33.94 1.56 6.07
N ARG A 657 33.94 1.64 4.74
CA ARG A 657 32.94 2.40 3.97
C ARG A 657 31.84 1.53 3.38
N ASP A 658 32.09 0.23 3.30
CA ASP A 658 31.09 -0.73 2.89
C ASP A 658 30.14 -0.98 4.07
N PRO A 659 28.82 -0.78 3.92
CA PRO A 659 27.85 -1.13 4.96
C PRO A 659 27.76 -2.64 5.25
N ARG A 660 28.40 -3.48 4.42
CA ARG A 660 28.41 -4.94 4.53
C ARG A 660 29.83 -5.48 4.31
N PRO A 661 30.80 -5.17 5.19
CA PRO A 661 32.16 -5.68 5.04
C PRO A 661 32.19 -7.19 5.24
N THR A 662 33.03 -7.89 4.49
CA THR A 662 33.28 -9.31 4.76
C THR A 662 34.35 -9.45 5.83
N LEU A 663 34.02 -10.16 6.91
CA LEU A 663 34.92 -10.51 8.00
C LEU A 663 35.60 -11.83 7.64
N GLU A 664 36.90 -11.81 7.42
CA GLU A 664 37.68 -12.94 6.89
C GLU A 664 38.69 -13.44 7.92
N VAL A 665 38.76 -14.77 8.04
CA VAL A 665 39.73 -15.47 8.88
C VAL A 665 40.36 -16.65 8.15
N GLU A 666 41.53 -17.06 8.60
CA GLU A 666 42.27 -18.24 8.15
C GLU A 666 42.62 -19.13 9.34
N VAL A 667 42.73 -20.43 9.11
CA VAL A 667 43.18 -21.42 10.09
C VAL A 667 44.44 -22.13 9.63
N GLU A 668 45.36 -22.40 10.56
CA GLU A 668 46.66 -23.02 10.26
C GLU A 668 46.56 -24.45 9.70
N ARG A 669 45.44 -25.13 9.97
CA ARG A 669 45.17 -26.51 9.56
C ARG A 669 43.66 -26.71 9.38
N ALA A 670 43.30 -27.69 8.54
CA ALA A 670 41.90 -27.97 8.22
C ALA A 670 41.02 -28.16 9.46
N VAL A 671 39.83 -27.55 9.41
CA VAL A 671 38.83 -27.64 10.48
C VAL A 671 38.38 -29.11 10.64
N PRO A 672 38.35 -29.66 11.86
CA PRO A 672 37.88 -31.04 12.08
C PRO A 672 36.42 -31.22 11.63
N ALA A 673 36.07 -32.43 11.15
CA ALA A 673 34.70 -32.73 10.75
C ALA A 673 33.71 -32.53 11.91
N GLY A 674 32.58 -31.87 11.64
CA GLY A 674 31.55 -31.55 12.63
C GLY A 674 31.74 -30.21 13.36
N TRP A 675 32.84 -29.50 13.09
CA TRP A 675 33.09 -28.14 13.58
C TRP A 675 32.83 -27.10 12.49
N SER A 676 32.32 -25.94 12.88
CA SER A 676 32.01 -24.83 11.99
C SER A 676 32.49 -23.50 12.58
N PHE A 677 32.77 -22.53 11.71
CA PHE A 677 33.08 -21.17 12.13
C PHE A 677 31.84 -20.46 12.65
N TYR A 678 31.99 -19.74 13.76
CA TYR A 678 30.97 -18.91 14.38
C TYR A 678 31.49 -17.50 14.57
N PHE A 679 30.91 -16.56 13.84
CA PHE A 679 31.24 -15.14 13.90
C PHE A 679 30.23 -14.37 14.74
N GLU A 680 30.72 -13.37 15.46
CA GLU A 680 29.94 -12.32 16.10
C GLU A 680 30.50 -10.94 15.73
N VAL A 681 29.59 -9.98 15.53
CA VAL A 681 29.92 -8.56 15.39
C VAL A 681 28.94 -7.72 16.19
N ASP A 682 29.43 -6.77 16.97
CA ASP A 682 28.62 -5.93 17.84
C ASP A 682 29.22 -4.52 17.98
N THR A 683 28.40 -3.53 18.34
CA THR A 683 28.84 -2.19 18.73
C THR A 683 29.31 -2.14 20.19
N ASP A 684 28.91 -3.12 21.00
CA ASP A 684 29.37 -3.28 22.39
C ASP A 684 30.57 -4.25 22.43
N PRO A 685 31.73 -3.86 23.01
CA PRO A 685 32.89 -4.76 23.14
C PRO A 685 32.60 -6.01 23.98
N LEU A 686 31.54 -6.01 24.81
CA LEU A 686 31.11 -7.18 25.58
C LEU A 686 30.22 -8.14 24.80
N PHE A 687 29.83 -7.80 23.56
CA PHE A 687 28.90 -8.59 22.75
C PHE A 687 27.55 -8.83 23.46
N THR A 688 27.07 -7.81 24.19
CA THR A 688 25.79 -7.87 24.94
C THR A 688 24.73 -6.92 24.40
N SER A 689 25.04 -6.16 23.35
CA SER A 689 24.10 -5.18 22.84
C SER A 689 22.91 -5.85 22.15
N SER A 690 21.81 -5.11 22.03
CA SER A 690 20.65 -5.53 21.24
C SER A 690 20.92 -5.58 19.73
N TRP A 691 22.06 -5.05 19.28
CA TRP A 691 22.49 -4.92 17.88
C TRP A 691 23.49 -6.00 17.44
N ILE A 692 23.87 -6.91 18.35
CA ILE A 692 24.75 -8.02 18.01
C ILE A 692 24.23 -8.79 16.81
N GLN A 693 25.11 -9.04 15.85
CA GLN A 693 24.86 -9.89 14.71
C GLN A 693 25.76 -11.12 14.79
N ARG A 694 25.17 -12.28 14.51
CA ARG A 694 25.82 -13.58 14.54
C ARG A 694 25.75 -14.23 13.18
N SER A 695 26.74 -15.07 12.88
CA SER A 695 26.73 -15.91 11.67
C SER A 695 25.51 -16.82 11.54
N THR A 696 24.84 -17.13 12.65
CA THR A 696 23.61 -17.93 12.70
C THR A 696 22.33 -17.10 12.57
N ASP A 697 22.40 -15.78 12.59
CA ASP A 697 21.21 -14.94 12.59
C ASP A 697 20.50 -14.99 11.25
N VAL A 698 19.18 -15.15 11.34
CA VAL A 698 18.28 -15.16 10.19
C VAL A 698 17.53 -13.83 10.15
N PRO A 699 17.40 -13.17 8.98
CA PRO A 699 16.67 -11.92 8.88
C PRO A 699 15.24 -12.05 9.42
N TRP A 700 14.77 -10.98 10.07
CA TRP A 700 13.46 -10.93 10.71
C TRP A 700 12.31 -11.39 9.82
N LEU A 701 12.37 -11.08 8.51
CA LEU A 701 11.36 -11.54 7.55
C LEU A 701 11.24 -13.07 7.49
N PHE A 702 12.36 -13.81 7.43
CA PHE A 702 12.32 -15.27 7.36
C PHE A 702 11.98 -15.90 8.70
N ARG A 703 12.34 -15.24 9.82
CA ARG A 703 11.86 -15.66 11.16
C ARG A 703 10.34 -15.49 11.29
N ALA A 704 9.78 -14.51 10.61
CA ALA A 704 8.36 -14.23 10.56
C ALA A 704 7.60 -15.17 9.60
N LEU A 705 8.28 -15.75 8.60
CA LEU A 705 7.74 -16.76 7.68
C LEU A 705 7.84 -18.17 8.27
N LYS A 706 6.71 -18.70 8.73
CA LYS A 706 6.58 -20.02 9.36
C LYS A 706 5.80 -20.96 8.45
N PRO A 707 6.45 -21.91 7.74
CA PRO A 707 5.80 -22.78 6.76
C PRO A 707 4.58 -23.53 7.30
N GLU A 708 4.62 -23.97 8.55
CA GLU A 708 3.52 -24.65 9.23
C GLU A 708 2.30 -23.75 9.42
N VAL A 709 2.51 -22.46 9.71
CA VAL A 709 1.43 -21.48 9.86
C VAL A 709 0.87 -21.07 8.49
N ILE A 710 1.72 -21.00 7.46
CA ILE A 710 1.28 -20.80 6.07
C ILE A 710 0.39 -21.95 5.62
N ALA A 711 0.79 -23.20 5.88
CA ALA A 711 -0.02 -24.38 5.55
C ALA A 711 -1.37 -24.36 6.30
N LEU A 712 -1.36 -23.99 7.59
CA LEU A 712 -2.57 -23.84 8.39
C LEU A 712 -3.50 -22.75 7.83
N GLY A 713 -2.97 -21.60 7.44
CA GLY A 713 -3.74 -20.53 6.80
C GLY A 713 -4.32 -20.95 5.45
N ALA A 714 -3.54 -21.67 4.63
CA ALA A 714 -4.01 -22.19 3.35
C ALA A 714 -5.12 -23.23 3.52
N GLY A 715 -4.94 -24.16 4.46
CA GLY A 715 -5.95 -25.14 4.85
C GLY A 715 -7.23 -24.46 5.33
N PHE A 716 -7.13 -23.46 6.22
CA PHE A 716 -8.26 -22.67 6.68
C PHE A 716 -9.01 -22.00 5.53
N GLY A 717 -8.30 -21.36 4.59
CA GLY A 717 -8.91 -20.69 3.44
C GLY A 717 -9.68 -21.65 2.53
N ILE A 718 -9.10 -22.81 2.20
CA ILE A 718 -9.73 -23.83 1.35
C ILE A 718 -10.93 -24.46 2.07
N VAL A 719 -10.77 -24.89 3.31
CA VAL A 719 -11.83 -25.53 4.10
C VAL A 719 -12.99 -24.57 4.32
N SER A 720 -12.71 -23.32 4.70
CA SER A 720 -13.74 -22.30 4.85
C SER A 720 -14.50 -22.08 3.54
N PHE A 721 -13.80 -22.02 2.40
CA PHE A 721 -14.44 -21.86 1.10
C PHE A 721 -15.36 -23.04 0.74
N ILE A 722 -14.92 -24.27 0.98
CA ILE A 722 -15.71 -25.48 0.76
C ILE A 722 -16.94 -25.48 1.68
N LEU A 723 -16.76 -25.21 2.97
CA LEU A 723 -17.86 -25.16 3.94
C LEU A 723 -18.90 -24.10 3.58
N LEU A 724 -18.48 -22.87 3.26
CA LEU A 724 -19.41 -21.83 2.83
C LEU A 724 -20.13 -22.22 1.53
N SER A 725 -19.44 -22.88 0.60
CA SER A 725 -20.04 -23.35 -0.65
C SER A 725 -21.10 -24.44 -0.41
N ILE A 726 -20.84 -25.38 0.51
CA ILE A 726 -21.78 -26.45 0.90
C ILE A 726 -23.00 -25.85 1.61
N LEU A 727 -22.77 -24.90 2.52
CA LEU A 727 -23.83 -24.24 3.29
C LEU A 727 -24.59 -23.18 2.49
N GLY A 728 -24.19 -22.89 1.25
CA GLY A 728 -24.77 -21.83 0.42
C GLY A 728 -24.57 -20.42 0.97
N LEU A 729 -23.54 -20.22 1.80
CA LEU A 729 -23.23 -18.94 2.43
C LEU A 729 -22.37 -18.05 1.49
N PRO A 730 -22.47 -16.71 1.62
CA PRO A 730 -21.76 -15.80 0.72
C PRO A 730 -20.23 -15.86 0.88
N ILE A 731 -19.51 -16.03 -0.24
CA ILE A 731 -18.03 -16.06 -0.29
C ILE A 731 -17.40 -14.77 0.26
N LEU A 732 -18.12 -13.64 0.18
CA LEU A 732 -17.70 -12.35 0.76
C LEU A 732 -17.34 -12.44 2.25
N LEU A 733 -17.86 -13.41 2.99
CA LEU A 733 -17.47 -13.66 4.38
C LEU A 733 -15.96 -13.97 4.52
N ILE A 734 -15.40 -14.78 3.63
CA ILE A 734 -13.97 -15.14 3.65
C ILE A 734 -13.11 -13.93 3.25
N PHE A 735 -13.52 -13.21 2.21
CA PHE A 735 -12.82 -11.98 1.80
C PHE A 735 -12.81 -10.93 2.92
N GLY A 736 -13.94 -10.78 3.62
CA GLY A 736 -14.02 -9.94 4.82
C GLY A 736 -13.09 -10.42 5.93
N PHE A 737 -13.08 -11.73 6.20
CA PHE A 737 -12.18 -12.31 7.21
C PHE A 737 -10.71 -12.05 6.88
N VAL A 738 -10.29 -12.30 5.63
CA VAL A 738 -8.90 -12.05 5.22
C VAL A 738 -8.55 -10.57 5.28
N ARG A 739 -9.48 -9.68 4.92
CA ARG A 739 -9.32 -8.22 5.10
C ARG A 739 -8.96 -7.89 6.55
N SER A 740 -9.62 -8.47 7.56
CA SER A 740 -9.36 -8.16 8.97
C SER A 740 -7.96 -8.52 9.45
N LEU A 741 -7.26 -9.44 8.78
CA LEU A 741 -5.90 -9.87 9.14
C LEU A 741 -4.83 -8.83 8.78
N THR A 742 -5.18 -7.90 7.88
CA THR A 742 -4.23 -6.96 7.25
C THR A 742 -4.44 -5.52 7.68
N ILE A 743 -5.44 -5.26 8.51
CA ILE A 743 -5.86 -3.93 8.93
C ILE A 743 -5.90 -3.82 10.45
N LEU A 744 -5.63 -2.63 10.96
CA LEU A 744 -5.86 -2.35 12.37
C LEU A 744 -7.36 -2.43 12.70
N PRO A 745 -7.74 -2.99 13.86
CA PRO A 745 -9.13 -3.31 14.17
C PRO A 745 -10.01 -2.12 14.55
N HIS A 746 -9.40 -0.95 14.80
CA HIS A 746 -10.04 0.21 15.42
C HIS A 746 -11.32 0.74 14.76
N TYR A 747 -11.51 0.52 13.46
CA TYR A 747 -12.69 0.98 12.72
C TYR A 747 -13.72 -0.12 12.41
N VAL A 748 -13.40 -1.40 12.64
CA VAL A 748 -14.27 -2.52 12.25
C VAL A 748 -15.57 -2.51 13.05
N VAL A 749 -15.51 -2.14 14.33
CA VAL A 749 -16.68 -2.03 15.22
C VAL A 749 -17.65 -0.96 14.74
N THR A 750 -17.16 0.20 14.30
CA THR A 750 -18.00 1.27 13.76
C THR A 750 -18.53 0.93 12.36
N GLU A 751 -17.74 0.24 11.54
CA GLU A 751 -18.17 -0.26 10.23
C GLU A 751 -19.33 -1.27 10.32
N ILE A 752 -19.28 -2.24 11.25
CA ILE A 752 -20.38 -3.20 11.43
C ILE A 752 -21.66 -2.54 11.94
N ILE A 753 -21.57 -1.51 12.78
CA ILE A 753 -22.74 -0.72 13.21
C ILE A 753 -23.43 -0.11 11.99
N GLY A 754 -22.67 0.48 11.07
CA GLY A 754 -23.20 0.98 9.81
C GLY A 754 -23.90 -0.10 8.99
N ALA A 755 -23.27 -1.27 8.83
CA ALA A 755 -23.85 -2.37 8.07
C ALA A 755 -25.13 -2.94 8.69
N LEU A 756 -25.21 -3.01 10.03
CA LEU A 756 -26.40 -3.43 10.77
C LEU A 756 -27.54 -2.41 10.61
N LEU A 757 -27.25 -1.11 10.72
CA LEU A 757 -28.22 -0.05 10.48
C LEU A 757 -28.78 -0.09 9.06
N ALA A 758 -27.92 -0.26 8.05
CA ALA A 758 -28.36 -0.42 6.66
C ALA A 758 -29.31 -1.61 6.52
N ARG A 759 -28.93 -2.79 7.00
CA ARG A 759 -29.67 -4.02 6.77
C ARG A 759 -30.96 -4.14 7.56
N TYR A 760 -30.97 -3.77 8.84
CA TYR A 760 -32.09 -4.03 9.73
C TYR A 760 -33.01 -2.83 9.94
N TYR A 761 -32.51 -1.60 9.79
CA TYR A 761 -33.33 -0.40 9.93
C TYR A 761 -33.68 0.19 8.55
N PHE A 762 -32.68 0.56 7.77
CA PHE A 762 -32.92 1.35 6.55
C PHE A 762 -33.53 0.55 5.39
N TRP A 763 -33.14 -0.71 5.19
CA TRP A 763 -33.77 -1.57 4.18
C TRP A 763 -35.25 -1.81 4.46
N ASN A 764 -35.63 -1.93 5.74
CA ASN A 764 -37.02 -2.12 6.13
C ASN A 764 -37.83 -0.83 6.00
N LYS A 765 -37.20 0.33 6.23
CA LYS A 765 -37.86 1.65 6.17
C LYS A 765 -38.04 2.18 4.74
N TYR A 766 -37.01 2.07 3.90
CA TYR A 766 -36.97 2.67 2.56
C TYR A 766 -36.99 1.64 1.42
N GLY A 767 -36.90 0.35 1.73
CA GLY A 767 -36.77 -0.69 0.71
C GLY A 767 -35.31 -0.90 0.27
N ARG A 768 -34.99 -2.15 -0.08
CA ARG A 768 -33.61 -2.60 -0.34
C ARG A 768 -32.99 -1.96 -1.60
N GLN A 769 -33.75 -1.82 -2.68
CA GLN A 769 -33.23 -1.26 -3.94
C GLN A 769 -33.03 0.25 -3.82
N GLU A 770 -33.99 0.97 -3.25
CA GLU A 770 -33.90 2.41 -3.04
C GLU A 770 -32.78 2.78 -2.06
N TRP A 771 -32.65 2.05 -0.95
CA TRP A 771 -31.56 2.31 0.00
C TRP A 771 -30.18 2.15 -0.60
N ARG A 772 -29.99 1.16 -1.50
CA ARG A 772 -28.72 0.98 -2.22
C ARG A 772 -28.36 2.17 -3.11
N GLN A 773 -29.34 2.97 -3.52
CA GLN A 773 -29.11 4.24 -4.21
C GLN A 773 -28.90 5.39 -3.21
N PHE A 774 -29.58 5.38 -2.07
CA PHE A 774 -29.50 6.44 -1.06
C PHE A 774 -28.17 6.44 -0.31
N ALA A 775 -27.70 5.27 0.11
CA ALA A 775 -26.52 5.15 0.98
C ALA A 775 -25.24 5.76 0.37
N PRO A 776 -24.89 5.53 -0.91
CA PRO A 776 -23.73 6.17 -1.53
C PRO A 776 -23.87 7.70 -1.57
N VAL A 777 -25.05 8.22 -1.92
CA VAL A 777 -25.33 9.66 -1.97
C VAL A 777 -25.21 10.31 -0.59
N LEU A 778 -25.70 9.62 0.44
CA LEU A 778 -25.61 10.06 1.83
C LEU A 778 -24.16 10.10 2.33
N ALA A 779 -23.39 9.04 2.05
CA ALA A 779 -21.98 8.94 2.42
C ALA A 779 -21.11 9.99 1.69
N VAL A 780 -21.40 10.23 0.41
CA VAL A 780 -20.79 11.31 -0.38
C VAL A 780 -21.11 12.68 0.22
N GLY A 781 -22.36 12.91 0.61
CA GLY A 781 -22.75 14.13 1.33
C GLY A 781 -21.92 14.30 2.60
N PHE A 782 -21.86 13.27 3.46
CA PHE A 782 -21.05 13.30 4.69
C PHE A 782 -19.58 13.63 4.43
N ALA A 783 -18.96 12.95 3.47
CA ALA A 783 -17.58 13.21 3.08
C ALA A 783 -17.39 14.64 2.55
N CYS A 784 -18.35 15.18 1.79
CA CYS A 784 -18.35 16.59 1.36
C CYS A 784 -18.42 17.56 2.55
N GLY A 785 -19.26 17.30 3.56
CA GLY A 785 -19.33 18.14 4.75
C GLY A 785 -18.02 18.15 5.54
N MET A 786 -17.43 16.96 5.73
CA MET A 786 -16.10 16.80 6.35
C MET A 786 -15.02 17.54 5.56
N ALA A 787 -15.06 17.43 4.23
CA ALA A 787 -14.14 18.09 3.30
C ALA A 787 -14.19 19.61 3.41
N LEU A 788 -15.41 20.17 3.37
CA LEU A 788 -15.63 21.62 3.45
C LEU A 788 -15.10 22.17 4.77
N MET A 789 -15.35 21.48 5.89
CA MET A 789 -14.77 21.88 7.17
C MET A 789 -13.25 21.74 7.19
N GLY A 790 -12.70 20.65 6.64
CA GLY A 790 -11.26 20.48 6.48
C GLY A 790 -10.62 21.63 5.71
N MET A 791 -11.15 21.95 4.53
CA MET A 791 -10.67 23.05 3.69
C MET A 791 -10.80 24.41 4.37
N ALA A 792 -11.93 24.69 5.02
CA ALA A 792 -12.13 25.94 5.75
C ALA A 792 -11.11 26.09 6.91
N SER A 793 -10.87 25.00 7.63
CA SER A 793 -9.95 24.97 8.77
C SER A 793 -8.51 25.12 8.36
N VAL A 794 -8.12 24.46 7.26
CA VAL A 794 -6.84 24.70 6.60
C VAL A 794 -6.74 26.15 6.21
N GLY A 795 -7.71 26.71 5.47
CA GLY A 795 -7.70 28.13 5.10
C GLY A 795 -7.48 29.07 6.28
N VAL A 796 -8.16 28.85 7.40
CA VAL A 796 -7.98 29.63 8.64
C VAL A 796 -6.57 29.44 9.22
N ALA A 797 -6.11 28.19 9.38
CA ALA A 797 -4.78 27.89 9.90
C ALA A 797 -3.66 28.47 9.02
N LEU A 798 -3.84 28.42 7.70
CA LEU A 798 -2.94 28.99 6.70
C LEU A 798 -2.84 30.51 6.85
N ILE A 799 -3.98 31.20 6.91
CA ILE A 799 -4.03 32.66 7.06
C ILE A 799 -3.35 33.06 8.37
N GLN A 800 -3.71 32.42 9.48
CA GLN A 800 -3.22 32.80 10.80
C GLN A 800 -1.71 32.60 10.94
N LYS A 801 -1.17 31.46 10.48
CA LYS A 801 0.29 31.21 10.55
C LYS A 801 1.07 32.12 9.60
N SER A 802 0.50 32.46 8.44
CA SER A 802 1.12 33.43 7.54
C SER A 802 1.19 34.83 8.15
N VAL A 803 0.21 35.19 8.98
CA VAL A 803 0.20 36.46 9.73
C VAL A 803 1.15 36.42 10.93
N SER A 804 1.29 35.29 11.63
CA SER A 804 2.20 35.20 12.79
C SER A 804 3.67 35.20 12.42
N VAL A 805 4.05 34.72 11.22
CA VAL A 805 5.44 34.78 10.73
C VAL A 805 5.87 36.21 10.40
N LEU A 806 4.96 37.14 10.13
CA LEU A 806 5.28 38.56 9.94
C LEU A 806 5.60 39.29 11.25
N ILE A 807 5.36 38.67 12.41
CA ILE A 807 5.54 39.28 13.74
C ILE A 807 6.88 38.87 14.38
N PHE A 808 7.69 38.04 13.72
CA PHE A 808 9.03 37.64 14.18
C PHE A 808 10.11 37.88 13.13
#